data_AF-A0A6G0VX04-F1
#
_entry.id   AF-A0A6G0VX04-F1
#
_cell.length_a   1.000
_cell.length_b   1.000
_cell.length_c   1.000
_cell.angle_alpha   90.00
_cell.angle_beta   90.00
_cell.angle_gamma   90.00
#
_symmetry.space_group_name_H-M   'P 1'
#
loop_
_entity.id
_entity.type
_entity.pdbx_description
1 polymer ?
#
loop_
_entity_poly.entity_id
_entity_poly.type
_entity_poly.pdbx_seq_one_letter_code
_entity_poly.pdbx_strand_id
1 'polypeptide(L)'
;SRKGRKALVSSEEIFCVLEQYKSEIFDNGVLRGLTHKIWDSLSQELKNKIPKKNLYIYVYQNRYNFQTRLKELLKINDNVAVDEYESNSVESNDGSEKNLVSDGEKISYKVMKKNTWSDVVNDAFLLEYKLPCNFVYKRCKVRMNSANSQYFIHFEAKCKDCNNNLQGWSHNEPIKGHPLKLEIRTSDTRGHNLEHNSKRQLKGEKRKLIGSQLTTELASNWRRNRTSNMEFGSISPPNLYHTSVLRKAKQETKDHIMGISLKCPILSLVELKHTQFAGSIRSIGIDPFLVHYWSNHQVVIYKDLTKEYCSISVDATGSLIKKIKRTSLNLLSAHIFLYEAVVHTSYGQIPITQMLSEKQDTQTIQNWLTQWLLCGIKVPNEVVCDFSTALIGALTRAFNNSSMRDYTARCFDILVGKNEILPQCYIRIDVAHMIKLFCHIPYFKGIQNKKLKTFYVSCLRLILTSSTLNEFSEILTALLIVAKSETDGWVKDTIDTPAESSRLLLLEKIKNSTVENYADTVDTDDDNLNEYDDQEVTEETPNVIDEYLREIEIDADRKSKVQGNRISAFFLPGLSSVILRLSRYFPLWSGVMVSKFNSPNFIATSAPVESDFAELKKRILKFDLQPMTADRFIAKHLNALEGSSKLFRSSQLRNLYKTTQCQDLNLKKISKIKENISPETSDEPSNKNEKTKSSKSKDMSIYCNEAKKQDPITDEYNSNEENNTNKSFLQTSSCDEAENWYKGKKLNKYIVDHNSMVLDEYYSDETSVSSNSLKATENWRGRGNSEDPKLSKSKDRIIKKRFRKYMDPNQDIERFLNKKSTRSNLNSLIINGNIGTPLRMAKNKYLVLNTCPMDAVVAIIAMAYIDFQSYRNFIDSSENHMLNFSKKIALYGSTTNTYKERLIILKNIFNESKSISNLKIIDARCNVSFIVTKLLKDVPSAIENIKCSDNNCINKHKQIANMTIILRYTHNGFKDLQEALINYISLQTYNCAHCNGTISSTKILMDHIFIETDMYQEDSMFNLSEFPSEIKINDNNFTFCGLVAYHSDHYVSHIKRSTNVWETHKDLQKKNQKISLRHYA
;
A
#
# COMPACT_ATOMS: atom_id res chain seq x y z
N SER A 1 -31.59 -12.73 -1.54
CA SER A 1 -32.00 -12.46 -0.14
C SER A 1 -32.72 -13.67 0.45
N ARG A 2 -32.71 -13.90 1.76
CA ARG A 2 -33.57 -14.92 2.40
C ARG A 2 -34.92 -14.29 2.75
N LYS A 3 -36.03 -14.82 2.22
CA LYS A 3 -37.39 -14.37 2.59
C LYS A 3 -37.65 -14.71 4.06
N GLY A 4 -38.18 -13.74 4.81
CA GLY A 4 -38.60 -13.97 6.21
C GLY A 4 -39.79 -14.92 6.30
N ARG A 5 -39.98 -15.58 7.46
CA ARG A 5 -41.18 -16.37 7.73
C ARG A 5 -42.42 -15.45 7.75
N LYS A 6 -43.53 -15.91 7.15
CA LYS A 6 -44.85 -15.28 7.33
C LYS A 6 -45.28 -15.39 8.81
N ALA A 7 -46.14 -14.47 9.26
CA ALA A 7 -46.74 -14.54 10.59
C ALA A 7 -47.72 -15.73 10.71
N LEU A 8 -47.94 -16.24 11.93
CA LEU A 8 -48.88 -17.34 12.23
C LEU A 8 -50.36 -16.90 12.32
N VAL A 9 -50.62 -15.61 12.16
CA VAL A 9 -51.92 -14.94 12.27
C VAL A 9 -51.93 -13.85 11.20
N SER A 10 -53.04 -13.67 10.49
CA SER A 10 -53.18 -12.55 9.54
C SER A 10 -53.45 -11.23 10.27
N SER A 11 -53.15 -10.08 9.66
CA SER A 11 -53.48 -8.77 10.27
C SER A 11 -54.98 -8.61 10.50
N GLU A 12 -55.82 -9.19 9.65
CA GLU A 12 -57.27 -9.07 9.75
C GLU A 12 -57.87 -10.02 10.82
N GLU A 13 -57.31 -11.23 10.96
CA GLU A 13 -57.61 -12.16 12.08
C GLU A 13 -57.29 -11.51 13.45
N ILE A 14 -56.25 -10.69 13.54
CA ILE A 14 -55.97 -9.86 14.73
C ILE A 14 -57.01 -8.74 14.86
N PHE A 15 -57.35 -8.05 13.77
CA PHE A 15 -58.29 -6.93 13.82
C PHE A 15 -59.70 -7.35 14.28
N CYS A 16 -60.23 -8.46 13.76
CA CYS A 16 -61.56 -8.96 14.17
C CYS A 16 -61.65 -9.22 15.68
N VAL A 17 -60.61 -9.78 16.29
CA VAL A 17 -60.53 -10.00 17.75
C VAL A 17 -60.43 -8.66 18.50
N LEU A 18 -59.60 -7.73 18.02
CA LEU A 18 -59.52 -6.39 18.62
C LEU A 18 -60.84 -5.60 18.49
N GLU A 19 -61.60 -5.79 17.41
CA GLU A 19 -62.89 -5.13 17.20
C GLU A 19 -63.96 -5.60 18.18
N GLN A 20 -64.02 -6.90 18.50
CA GLN A 20 -65.01 -7.43 19.46
C GLN A 20 -64.86 -6.79 20.85
N TYR A 21 -63.63 -6.50 21.26
CA TYR A 21 -63.30 -5.88 22.55
C TYR A 21 -63.00 -4.37 22.47
N LYS A 22 -63.38 -3.68 21.37
CA LYS A 22 -63.03 -2.27 21.15
C LYS A 22 -63.38 -1.36 22.33
N SER A 23 -64.55 -1.53 22.93
CA SER A 23 -65.03 -0.76 24.09
C SER A 23 -64.25 -1.04 25.39
N GLU A 24 -63.58 -2.18 25.52
CA GLU A 24 -62.75 -2.53 26.67
C GLU A 24 -61.27 -2.18 26.49
N ILE A 25 -60.79 -2.13 25.25
CA ILE A 25 -59.41 -1.75 24.89
C ILE A 25 -59.13 -0.27 25.24
N PHE A 26 -60.16 0.59 25.19
CA PHE A 26 -60.07 1.99 25.56
C PHE A 26 -60.78 2.30 26.89
N ASP A 27 -60.42 3.42 27.50
CA ASP A 27 -61.01 4.00 28.71
C ASP A 27 -61.16 5.50 28.48
N ASN A 28 -62.39 5.99 28.33
CA ASN A 28 -62.68 7.39 27.95
C ASN A 28 -61.84 7.90 26.76
N GLY A 29 -61.65 7.05 25.74
CA GLY A 29 -60.85 7.34 24.54
C GLY A 29 -59.34 7.08 24.65
N VAL A 30 -58.81 6.84 25.85
CA VAL A 30 -57.39 6.54 26.11
C VAL A 30 -57.14 5.04 26.08
N LEU A 31 -56.04 4.58 25.46
CA LEU A 31 -55.73 3.14 25.36
C LEU A 31 -55.37 2.55 26.74
N ARG A 32 -56.04 1.46 27.16
CA ARG A 32 -55.73 0.81 28.44
C ARG A 32 -54.31 0.23 28.44
N GLY A 33 -53.54 0.58 29.48
CA GLY A 33 -52.13 0.20 29.60
C GLY A 33 -51.86 -1.30 29.59
N LEU A 34 -50.63 -1.67 29.24
CA LEU A 34 -50.14 -3.05 29.05
C LEU A 34 -50.43 -4.03 30.22
N THR A 35 -50.61 -3.53 31.44
CA THR A 35 -50.91 -4.33 32.63
C THR A 35 -52.40 -4.69 32.78
N HIS A 36 -53.29 -4.15 31.94
CA HIS A 36 -54.72 -4.42 32.01
C HIS A 36 -55.06 -5.84 31.52
N LYS A 37 -55.97 -6.52 32.23
CA LYS A 37 -56.33 -7.94 31.99
C LYS A 37 -56.86 -8.20 30.57
N ILE A 38 -57.45 -7.21 29.91
CA ILE A 38 -57.96 -7.31 28.53
C ILE A 38 -56.91 -7.86 27.55
N TRP A 39 -55.63 -7.52 27.74
CA TRP A 39 -54.55 -7.98 26.88
C TRP A 39 -54.24 -9.47 27.07
N ASP A 40 -54.50 -10.05 28.25
CA ASP A 40 -54.46 -11.50 28.47
C ASP A 40 -55.60 -12.20 27.72
N SER A 41 -56.84 -11.68 27.80
CA SER A 41 -58.01 -12.22 27.09
C SER A 41 -57.79 -12.25 25.57
N LEU A 42 -57.38 -11.11 24.99
CA LEU A 42 -57.06 -10.98 23.57
C LEU A 42 -55.91 -11.91 23.12
N SER A 43 -54.94 -12.18 24.00
CA SER A 43 -53.86 -13.16 23.75
C SER A 43 -54.41 -14.59 23.73
N GLN A 44 -55.37 -14.91 24.62
CA GLN A 44 -55.98 -16.24 24.70
C GLN A 44 -56.89 -16.55 23.51
N GLU A 45 -57.71 -15.59 23.06
CA GLU A 45 -58.56 -15.77 21.86
C GLU A 45 -57.75 -16.05 20.59
N LEU A 46 -56.64 -15.31 20.40
CA LEU A 46 -55.66 -15.56 19.34
C LEU A 46 -54.81 -16.83 19.61
N LYS A 47 -55.31 -17.74 20.46
CA LYS A 47 -54.76 -19.06 20.82
C LYS A 47 -53.31 -18.97 21.31
N ASN A 48 -52.98 -17.87 21.99
CA ASN A 48 -51.65 -17.47 22.42
C ASN A 48 -50.58 -17.39 21.31
N LYS A 49 -50.99 -17.36 20.03
CA LYS A 49 -50.09 -17.19 18.87
C LYS A 49 -49.38 -15.83 18.88
N ILE A 50 -49.95 -14.82 19.55
CA ILE A 50 -49.35 -13.49 19.75
C ILE A 50 -49.42 -13.13 21.24
N PRO A 51 -48.28 -12.95 21.93
CA PRO A 51 -48.27 -12.56 23.33
C PRO A 51 -48.93 -11.19 23.57
N LYS A 52 -49.64 -11.04 24.69
CA LYS A 52 -50.32 -9.80 25.11
C LYS A 52 -49.51 -8.50 24.93
N LYS A 53 -48.21 -8.56 25.21
CA LYS A 53 -47.29 -7.43 25.03
C LYS A 53 -47.14 -6.98 23.58
N ASN A 54 -47.17 -7.91 22.63
CA ASN A 54 -47.10 -7.60 21.21
C ASN A 54 -48.44 -7.05 20.71
N LEU A 55 -49.58 -7.56 21.20
CA LEU A 55 -50.91 -7.01 20.89
C LEU A 55 -51.04 -5.56 21.36
N TYR A 56 -50.70 -5.29 22.64
CA TYR A 56 -50.64 -3.91 23.15
C TYR A 56 -49.73 -3.02 22.29
N ILE A 57 -48.53 -3.48 21.92
CA ILE A 57 -47.61 -2.72 21.07
C ILE A 57 -48.17 -2.51 19.65
N TYR A 58 -48.95 -3.44 19.10
CA TYR A 58 -49.55 -3.30 17.78
C TYR A 58 -50.63 -2.21 17.79
N VAL A 59 -51.49 -2.16 18.81
CA VAL A 59 -52.48 -1.09 18.96
C VAL A 59 -51.82 0.24 19.36
N TYR A 60 -50.93 0.25 20.35
CA TYR A 60 -50.24 1.47 20.82
C TYR A 60 -49.36 2.15 19.74
N GLN A 61 -48.79 1.38 18.82
CA GLN A 61 -48.02 1.91 17.67
C GLN A 61 -48.86 2.01 16.38
N ASN A 62 -50.18 1.91 16.48
CA ASN A 62 -51.13 1.96 15.37
C ASN A 62 -50.73 1.09 14.15
N ARG A 63 -50.16 -0.09 14.40
CA ARG A 63 -49.69 -0.98 13.32
C ARG A 63 -50.88 -1.50 12.53
N TYR A 64 -50.74 -1.57 11.21
CA TYR A 64 -51.84 -1.93 10.30
C TYR A 64 -53.11 -1.06 10.50
N ASN A 65 -52.92 0.18 10.97
CA ASN A 65 -53.96 1.16 11.29
C ASN A 65 -55.00 0.68 12.34
N PHE A 66 -54.66 -0.32 13.18
CA PHE A 66 -55.58 -0.89 14.16
C PHE A 66 -56.16 0.15 15.12
N GLN A 67 -55.35 1.10 15.62
CA GLN A 67 -55.81 2.10 16.59
C GLN A 67 -56.78 3.09 15.95
N THR A 68 -56.49 3.54 14.72
CA THR A 68 -57.36 4.42 13.93
C THR A 68 -58.70 3.72 13.66
N ARG A 69 -58.66 2.51 13.08
CA ARG A 69 -59.87 1.73 12.77
C ARG A 69 -60.75 1.48 14.00
N LEU A 70 -60.15 1.19 15.16
CA LEU A 70 -60.91 0.98 16.41
C LEU A 70 -61.52 2.29 16.96
N LYS A 71 -60.83 3.44 16.84
CA LYS A 71 -61.37 4.75 17.24
C LYS A 71 -62.52 5.21 16.35
N GLU A 72 -62.39 5.02 15.03
CA GLU A 72 -63.44 5.31 14.03
C GLU A 72 -64.73 4.54 14.37
N LEU A 73 -64.61 3.23 14.64
CA LEU A 73 -65.73 2.36 15.04
C LEU A 73 -66.37 2.75 16.39
N LEU A 74 -65.68 3.52 17.23
CA LEU A 74 -66.16 4.04 18.51
C LEU A 74 -66.58 5.52 18.46
N LYS A 75 -66.46 6.18 17.29
CA LYS A 75 -66.71 7.62 17.09
C LYS A 75 -65.91 8.52 18.05
N ILE A 76 -64.68 8.10 18.39
CA ILE A 76 -63.77 8.89 19.24
C ILE A 76 -63.12 9.98 18.37
N ASN A 77 -63.62 11.21 18.48
CA ASN A 77 -63.08 12.37 17.78
C ASN A 77 -61.72 12.79 18.37
N ASP A 78 -60.64 12.59 17.61
CA ASP A 78 -59.27 13.00 18.00
C ASP A 78 -59.06 14.53 17.85
N ASN A 79 -59.65 15.29 18.77
CA ASN A 79 -59.43 16.73 18.95
C ASN A 79 -58.75 17.05 20.29
N VAL A 80 -57.61 16.40 20.54
CA VAL A 80 -56.62 16.82 21.54
C VAL A 80 -55.25 16.79 20.85
N ALA A 81 -54.57 17.94 20.79
CA ALA A 81 -53.21 18.01 20.27
C ALA A 81 -52.28 17.19 21.17
N VAL A 82 -51.45 16.33 20.57
CA VAL A 82 -50.43 15.59 21.32
C VAL A 82 -49.22 16.49 21.47
N ASP A 83 -49.06 17.08 22.66
CA ASP A 83 -47.80 17.70 23.08
C ASP A 83 -46.69 16.62 23.10
N GLU A 84 -45.82 16.64 22.09
CA GLU A 84 -44.57 15.90 22.17
C GLU A 84 -43.70 16.50 23.29
N TYR A 85 -43.32 15.67 24.26
CA TYR A 85 -42.43 16.02 25.36
C TYR A 85 -40.96 16.19 24.91
N GLU A 86 -40.69 17.00 23.87
CA GLU A 86 -39.36 17.53 23.56
C GLU A 86 -38.98 18.56 24.65
N SER A 87 -38.27 18.09 25.68
CA SER A 87 -37.83 18.93 26.80
C SER A 87 -36.67 19.87 26.43
N ASN A 88 -36.91 20.81 25.52
CA ASN A 88 -36.02 21.92 25.18
C ASN A 88 -36.33 23.14 26.07
N SER A 89 -35.84 23.13 27.31
CA SER A 89 -35.81 24.35 28.13
C SER A 89 -34.50 25.10 27.88
N VAL A 90 -34.55 26.10 26.99
CA VAL A 90 -33.50 27.13 26.89
C VAL A 90 -33.42 27.89 28.22
N GLU A 91 -32.22 28.26 28.66
CA GLU A 91 -32.04 29.08 29.86
C GLU A 91 -32.36 30.55 29.53
N SER A 92 -33.46 31.07 30.10
CA SER A 92 -33.73 32.51 30.20
C SER A 92 -33.70 32.91 31.67
N ASN A 93 -32.82 33.85 32.04
CA ASN A 93 -32.98 34.58 33.28
C ASN A 93 -34.23 35.47 33.17
N ASP A 94 -35.08 35.43 34.18
CA ASP A 94 -35.56 36.67 34.77
C ASP A 94 -35.85 36.45 36.28
N GLY A 95 -35.86 37.54 37.05
CA GLY A 95 -36.11 37.51 38.48
C GLY A 95 -37.20 38.50 38.88
N SER A 96 -38.24 38.01 39.53
CA SER A 96 -39.17 38.86 40.29
C SER A 96 -39.92 38.06 41.36
N GLU A 97 -40.34 38.76 42.40
CA GLU A 97 -41.01 38.21 43.58
C GLU A 97 -42.52 38.02 43.34
N LYS A 98 -43.18 37.16 44.14
CA LYS A 98 -44.59 37.35 44.50
C LYS A 98 -45.03 36.61 45.77
N ASN A 99 -45.13 37.38 46.84
CA ASN A 99 -46.01 37.33 48.01
C ASN A 99 -46.86 36.07 48.32
N LEU A 100 -46.60 35.53 49.52
CA LEU A 100 -47.55 35.32 50.63
C LEU A 100 -49.03 35.01 50.31
N VAL A 101 -49.47 33.80 50.71
CA VAL A 101 -50.78 33.54 51.34
C VAL A 101 -50.60 32.54 52.50
N SER A 102 -51.33 32.82 53.59
CA SER A 102 -51.46 32.20 54.94
C SER A 102 -50.92 30.80 55.27
N ASP A 103 -50.35 30.72 56.47
CA ASP A 103 -50.63 29.76 57.56
C ASP A 103 -50.42 28.26 57.34
N GLY A 104 -49.14 27.94 57.24
CA GLY A 104 -48.52 26.84 57.97
C GLY A 104 -47.02 27.12 58.00
N GLU A 105 -46.31 26.86 59.11
CA GLU A 105 -44.89 27.21 59.26
C GLU A 105 -43.99 26.53 58.21
N LYS A 106 -43.83 27.18 57.05
CA LYS A 106 -43.05 26.69 55.92
C LYS A 106 -41.56 26.90 56.22
N ILE A 107 -40.97 25.94 56.93
CA ILE A 107 -39.53 25.83 57.18
C ILE A 107 -38.77 26.08 55.87
N SER A 108 -38.13 27.24 55.76
CA SER A 108 -37.41 27.63 54.55
C SER A 108 -36.10 26.84 54.47
N TYR A 109 -35.92 26.10 53.37
CA TYR A 109 -34.70 25.33 53.12
C TYR A 109 -34.21 25.56 51.69
N LYS A 110 -32.90 25.74 51.54
CA LYS A 110 -32.21 25.75 50.25
C LYS A 110 -32.03 24.31 49.75
N VAL A 111 -31.76 24.14 48.47
CA VAL A 111 -31.57 22.81 47.85
C VAL A 111 -30.29 22.83 47.00
N MET A 112 -29.45 21.80 47.13
CA MET A 112 -28.19 21.70 46.38
C MET A 112 -28.41 21.55 44.86
N LYS A 113 -27.51 22.13 44.05
CA LYS A 113 -27.60 22.20 42.57
C LYS A 113 -27.95 20.83 41.93
N LYS A 114 -29.13 20.77 41.29
CA LYS A 114 -29.66 19.58 40.62
C LYS A 114 -28.67 19.04 39.59
N ASN A 115 -28.52 17.71 39.52
CA ASN A 115 -27.57 17.02 38.64
C ASN A 115 -26.07 17.34 38.90
N THR A 116 -25.71 17.80 40.09
CA THR A 116 -24.31 18.02 40.51
C THR A 116 -23.96 17.25 41.79
N TRP A 117 -24.49 17.65 42.95
CA TRP A 117 -24.06 17.12 44.27
C TRP A 117 -24.24 15.61 44.41
N SER A 118 -25.34 15.06 43.89
CA SER A 118 -25.70 13.64 44.05
C SER A 118 -24.77 12.69 43.29
N ASP A 119 -23.94 13.21 42.37
CA ASP A 119 -22.89 12.44 41.71
C ASP A 119 -21.59 12.45 42.51
N VAL A 120 -21.24 13.59 43.12
CA VAL A 120 -20.06 13.73 44.00
C VAL A 120 -20.20 12.85 45.24
N VAL A 121 -21.33 12.94 45.95
CA VAL A 121 -21.61 12.13 47.14
C VAL A 121 -21.63 10.63 46.81
N ASN A 122 -22.21 10.25 45.67
CA ASN A 122 -22.27 8.85 45.25
C ASN A 122 -20.89 8.29 44.87
N ASP A 123 -20.04 9.06 44.17
CA ASP A 123 -18.71 8.57 43.80
C ASP A 123 -17.80 8.44 45.03
N ALA A 124 -17.86 9.38 45.97
CA ALA A 124 -17.14 9.27 47.24
C ALA A 124 -17.62 8.06 48.06
N PHE A 125 -18.93 7.88 48.21
CA PHE A 125 -19.51 6.75 48.94
C PHE A 125 -19.15 5.38 48.32
N LEU A 126 -19.16 5.26 46.98
CA LEU A 126 -18.76 4.03 46.29
C LEU A 126 -17.25 3.75 46.41
N LEU A 127 -16.41 4.80 46.42
CA LEU A 127 -14.96 4.66 46.58
C LEU A 127 -14.58 4.17 47.98
N GLU A 128 -15.20 4.73 49.01
CA GLU A 128 -14.93 4.43 50.41
C GLU A 128 -15.49 3.05 50.82
N TYR A 129 -16.79 2.82 50.62
CA TYR A 129 -17.50 1.68 51.22
C TYR A 129 -17.75 0.51 50.27
N LYS A 130 -17.55 0.69 48.96
CA LYS A 130 -17.68 -0.35 47.91
C LYS A 130 -19.04 -1.10 47.86
N LEU A 131 -20.12 -0.55 48.41
CA LEU A 131 -21.45 -1.16 48.32
C LEU A 131 -21.92 -1.25 46.85
N PRO A 132 -22.56 -2.35 46.41
CA PRO A 132 -23.02 -2.51 45.03
C PRO A 132 -24.30 -1.70 44.70
N CYS A 133 -24.94 -1.07 45.69
CA CYS A 133 -26.21 -0.35 45.54
C CYS A 133 -26.20 0.82 44.53
N ASN A 134 -27.07 0.77 43.52
CA ASN A 134 -27.34 1.90 42.61
C ASN A 134 -28.35 2.89 43.24
N PHE A 135 -27.87 3.79 44.10
CA PHE A 135 -28.70 4.74 44.84
C PHE A 135 -29.27 5.88 43.96
N VAL A 136 -30.60 6.05 44.03
CA VAL A 136 -31.34 7.17 43.43
C VAL A 136 -31.69 8.19 44.53
N TYR A 137 -31.04 9.36 44.47
CA TYR A 137 -31.11 10.40 45.48
C TYR A 137 -32.36 11.30 45.30
N LYS A 138 -33.05 11.58 46.41
CA LYS A 138 -34.09 12.63 46.52
C LYS A 138 -33.43 14.02 46.60
N ARG A 139 -34.22 15.10 46.73
CA ARG A 139 -33.69 16.48 46.89
C ARG A 139 -32.97 16.61 48.24
N CYS A 140 -31.68 16.97 48.23
CA CYS A 140 -30.94 17.35 49.44
C CYS A 140 -31.44 18.70 49.95
N LYS A 141 -31.89 18.75 51.21
CA LYS A 141 -32.29 19.97 51.92
C LYS A 141 -31.08 20.56 52.64
N VAL A 142 -30.93 21.87 52.57
CA VAL A 142 -29.92 22.65 53.30
C VAL A 142 -30.66 23.69 54.14
N ARG A 143 -30.46 23.65 55.45
CA ARG A 143 -31.20 24.46 56.44
C ARG A 143 -30.21 25.31 57.22
N MET A 144 -30.29 26.64 57.05
CA MET A 144 -29.32 27.57 57.64
C MET A 144 -29.66 28.00 59.08
N ASN A 145 -30.85 27.64 59.59
CA ASN A 145 -31.26 27.90 60.96
C ASN A 145 -31.25 26.59 61.76
N SER A 146 -30.39 26.53 62.77
CA SER A 146 -30.20 25.38 63.67
C SER A 146 -31.33 25.20 64.69
N ALA A 147 -32.07 26.26 65.04
CA ALA A 147 -33.16 26.18 66.02
C ALA A 147 -34.29 25.22 65.58
N ASN A 148 -34.55 25.15 64.26
CA ASN A 148 -35.66 24.39 63.69
C ASN A 148 -35.16 23.13 62.93
N SER A 149 -33.92 22.66 63.19
CA SER A 149 -33.35 21.50 62.49
C SER A 149 -32.18 20.84 63.21
N GLN A 150 -32.29 19.53 63.45
CA GLN A 150 -31.19 18.68 63.91
C GLN A 150 -30.00 18.62 62.92
N TYR A 151 -30.25 18.87 61.63
CA TYR A 151 -29.25 18.76 60.57
C TYR A 151 -29.18 20.02 59.70
N PHE A 152 -27.98 20.50 59.43
CA PHE A 152 -27.70 21.54 58.43
C PHE A 152 -27.91 21.02 57.00
N ILE A 153 -27.41 19.82 56.70
CA ILE A 153 -27.62 19.10 55.44
C ILE A 153 -28.38 17.81 55.72
N HIS A 154 -29.39 17.50 54.91
CA HIS A 154 -30.09 16.22 54.98
C HIS A 154 -30.58 15.75 53.60
N PHE A 155 -30.31 14.49 53.25
CA PHE A 155 -30.80 13.85 52.03
C PHE A 155 -31.15 12.38 52.26
N GLU A 156 -31.96 11.85 51.35
CA GLU A 156 -32.31 10.44 51.28
C GLU A 156 -32.04 9.90 49.87
N ALA A 157 -31.76 8.61 49.76
CA ALA A 157 -31.69 7.87 48.51
C ALA A 157 -32.26 6.46 48.68
N LYS A 158 -32.68 5.85 47.57
CA LYS A 158 -33.14 4.44 47.54
C LYS A 158 -32.42 3.68 46.43
N CYS A 159 -31.91 2.48 46.73
CA CYS A 159 -31.30 1.62 45.73
C CYS A 159 -32.36 1.18 44.71
N LYS A 160 -32.04 1.32 43.42
CA LYS A 160 -32.96 0.94 42.33
C LYS A 160 -33.24 -0.57 42.28
N ASP A 161 -32.24 -1.39 42.62
CA ASP A 161 -32.30 -2.84 42.40
C ASP A 161 -32.88 -3.57 43.63
N CYS A 162 -32.25 -3.43 44.80
CA CYS A 162 -32.66 -4.12 46.04
C CYS A 162 -33.62 -3.32 46.96
N ASN A 163 -34.06 -2.12 46.54
CA ASN A 163 -34.89 -1.21 47.36
C ASN A 163 -34.30 -0.73 48.71
N ASN A 164 -33.03 -1.04 49.04
CA ASN A 164 -32.35 -0.56 50.25
C ASN A 164 -32.41 0.98 50.37
N ASN A 165 -32.64 1.49 51.58
CA ASN A 165 -32.72 2.93 51.87
C ASN A 165 -31.37 3.44 52.39
N LEU A 166 -31.00 4.65 51.97
CA LEU A 166 -29.85 5.38 52.47
C LEU A 166 -30.31 6.77 52.93
N GLN A 167 -29.97 7.14 54.15
CA GLN A 167 -30.12 8.50 54.67
C GLN A 167 -28.74 9.06 54.94
N GLY A 168 -28.54 10.35 54.67
CA GLY A 168 -27.27 11.02 54.94
C GLY A 168 -27.45 12.47 55.35
N TRP A 169 -26.61 12.93 56.28
CA TRP A 169 -26.73 14.25 56.88
C TRP A 169 -25.36 14.85 57.25
N SER A 170 -25.36 16.15 57.53
CA SER A 170 -24.31 16.81 58.31
C SER A 170 -24.98 17.65 59.39
N HIS A 171 -24.50 17.53 60.62
CA HIS A 171 -24.97 18.31 61.75
C HIS A 171 -24.69 19.81 61.55
N ASN A 172 -23.45 20.16 61.20
CA ASN A 172 -22.96 21.54 61.14
C ASN A 172 -22.76 22.04 59.68
N GLU A 173 -22.66 23.36 59.52
CA GLU A 173 -22.23 24.01 58.27
C GLU A 173 -20.76 23.66 57.96
N PRO A 174 -20.42 23.23 56.73
CA PRO A 174 -19.04 22.90 56.37
C PRO A 174 -18.16 24.16 56.31
N ILE A 175 -17.04 24.11 57.03
CA ILE A 175 -16.02 25.17 57.02
C ILE A 175 -15.48 25.35 55.59
N LYS A 176 -15.45 26.60 55.11
CA LYS A 176 -14.97 26.94 53.76
C LYS A 176 -13.55 26.38 53.53
N GLY A 177 -13.35 25.74 52.38
CA GLY A 177 -12.08 25.10 52.02
C GLY A 177 -11.80 23.73 52.65
N HIS A 178 -12.59 23.28 53.64
CA HIS A 178 -12.45 21.96 54.26
C HIS A 178 -13.37 20.91 53.61
N PRO A 179 -13.02 19.61 53.69
CA PRO A 179 -13.91 18.54 53.23
C PRO A 179 -15.24 18.51 53.99
N LEU A 180 -16.36 18.45 53.26
CA LEU A 180 -17.68 18.23 53.83
C LEU A 180 -17.75 16.81 54.44
N LYS A 181 -17.83 16.73 55.76
CA LYS A 181 -18.13 15.47 56.47
C LYS A 181 -19.62 15.16 56.34
N LEU A 182 -19.95 13.91 56.04
CA LEU A 182 -21.32 13.39 55.98
C LEU A 182 -21.40 12.13 56.81
N GLU A 183 -22.40 12.07 57.68
CA GLU A 183 -22.83 10.83 58.33
C GLU A 183 -23.85 10.13 57.41
N ILE A 184 -23.75 8.81 57.27
CA ILE A 184 -24.57 8.02 56.34
C ILE A 184 -25.07 6.76 57.03
N ARG A 185 -26.37 6.50 56.94
CA ARG A 185 -27.04 5.30 57.45
C ARG A 185 -27.70 4.55 56.29
N THR A 186 -27.30 3.30 56.09
CA THR A 186 -27.87 2.37 55.11
C THR A 186 -27.60 0.94 55.55
N SER A 187 -28.38 -0.04 55.08
CA SER A 187 -28.04 -1.45 55.28
C SER A 187 -26.81 -1.82 54.45
N ASP A 188 -25.94 -2.67 55.00
CA ASP A 188 -24.86 -3.27 54.21
C ASP A 188 -25.44 -4.21 53.14
N THR A 189 -24.81 -4.21 51.97
CA THR A 189 -25.18 -5.05 50.81
C THR A 189 -23.95 -5.65 50.12
N ARG A 190 -22.78 -5.59 50.75
CA ARG A 190 -21.58 -6.30 50.29
C ARG A 190 -21.86 -7.80 50.25
N GLY A 191 -21.31 -8.50 49.26
CA GLY A 191 -21.64 -9.91 48.97
C GLY A 191 -22.85 -10.10 48.05
N HIS A 192 -23.91 -9.29 48.18
CA HIS A 192 -25.13 -9.33 47.36
C HIS A 192 -24.95 -8.73 45.94
N ASN A 193 -23.76 -8.88 45.37
CA ASN A 193 -23.35 -8.22 44.14
C ASN A 193 -24.18 -8.66 42.91
N LEU A 194 -24.61 -9.93 42.87
CA LEU A 194 -25.35 -10.52 41.74
C LEU A 194 -26.75 -9.93 41.54
N GLU A 195 -27.34 -9.33 42.57
CA GLU A 195 -28.63 -8.65 42.52
C GLU A 195 -28.53 -7.26 41.84
N HIS A 196 -27.33 -6.67 41.85
CA HIS A 196 -27.08 -5.26 41.56
C HIS A 196 -26.57 -5.01 40.13
N ASN A 197 -27.44 -5.26 39.15
CA ASN A 197 -27.07 -5.21 37.74
C ASN A 197 -27.24 -3.83 37.07
N SER A 198 -27.95 -2.88 37.70
CA SER A 198 -28.24 -1.60 37.05
C SER A 198 -27.11 -0.57 37.20
N LYS A 199 -26.93 0.27 36.17
CA LYS A 199 -26.00 1.39 36.21
C LYS A 199 -26.70 2.70 36.54
N ARG A 200 -25.97 3.59 37.21
CA ARG A 200 -26.43 4.93 37.52
C ARG A 200 -26.56 5.74 36.23
N GLN A 201 -27.50 6.68 36.18
CA GLN A 201 -27.62 7.60 35.04
C GLN A 201 -26.41 8.54 34.96
N LEU A 202 -25.84 8.71 33.76
CA LEU A 202 -24.83 9.73 33.47
C LEU A 202 -25.51 10.98 32.91
N LYS A 203 -25.64 12.02 33.76
CA LYS A 203 -26.35 13.28 33.47
C LYS A 203 -25.62 14.49 34.11
N GLY A 204 -26.08 15.70 33.78
CA GLY A 204 -25.57 16.95 34.36
C GLY A 204 -24.09 17.22 34.11
N GLU A 205 -23.44 17.88 35.07
CA GLU A 205 -22.04 18.31 34.95
C GLU A 205 -21.09 17.14 34.77
N LYS A 206 -21.36 15.99 35.40
CA LYS A 206 -20.57 14.76 35.21
C LYS A 206 -20.67 14.22 33.78
N ARG A 207 -21.82 14.38 33.11
CA ARG A 207 -21.96 14.03 31.69
C ARG A 207 -21.15 14.97 30.80
N LYS A 208 -21.17 16.28 31.05
CA LYS A 208 -20.32 17.26 30.36
C LYS A 208 -18.84 16.92 30.55
N LEU A 209 -18.40 16.74 31.80
CA LEU A 209 -17.01 16.40 32.16
C LEU A 209 -16.51 15.11 31.50
N ILE A 210 -17.29 14.02 31.58
CA ILE A 210 -16.93 12.74 30.95
C ILE A 210 -17.01 12.83 29.42
N GLY A 211 -17.98 13.58 28.86
CA GLY A 211 -18.04 13.86 27.43
C GLY A 211 -16.79 14.58 26.92
N SER A 212 -16.31 15.60 27.64
CA SER A 212 -15.06 16.31 27.36
C SER A 212 -13.83 15.41 27.47
N GLN A 213 -13.69 14.61 28.54
CA GLN A 213 -12.61 13.60 28.67
C GLN A 213 -12.61 12.62 27.49
N LEU A 214 -13.79 12.19 27.05
CA LEU A 214 -13.95 11.28 25.92
C LEU A 214 -13.69 11.92 24.57
N THR A 215 -13.49 13.24 24.42
CA THR A 215 -13.19 13.83 23.10
C THR A 215 -11.90 13.24 22.52
N THR A 216 -10.83 13.21 23.31
CA THR A 216 -9.49 12.69 23.00
C THR A 216 -9.36 11.18 23.27
N GLU A 217 -10.17 10.60 24.16
CA GLU A 217 -10.08 9.18 24.53
C GLU A 217 -11.08 8.26 23.79
N LEU A 218 -10.84 6.95 23.83
CA LEU A 218 -11.82 5.92 23.45
C LEU A 218 -12.66 5.49 24.65
N ALA A 219 -13.97 5.36 24.48
CA ALA A 219 -14.90 4.90 25.53
C ALA A 219 -14.63 3.47 26.05
N SER A 220 -13.81 2.68 25.35
CA SER A 220 -13.27 1.40 25.84
C SER A 220 -12.13 1.60 26.84
N ASN A 221 -11.24 2.56 26.57
CA ASN A 221 -10.05 2.83 27.36
C ASN A 221 -10.45 3.56 28.64
N TRP A 222 -11.35 4.54 28.54
CA TRP A 222 -11.94 5.23 29.69
C TRP A 222 -12.53 4.25 30.71
N ARG A 223 -13.23 3.20 30.23
CA ARG A 223 -13.77 2.15 31.12
C ARG A 223 -12.70 1.27 31.76
N ARG A 224 -11.61 0.94 31.06
CA ARG A 224 -10.47 0.18 31.62
C ARG A 224 -9.70 1.01 32.65
N ASN A 225 -9.47 2.28 32.35
CA ASN A 225 -8.81 3.23 33.24
C ASN A 225 -9.64 3.46 34.53
N ARG A 226 -10.98 3.29 34.45
CA ARG A 226 -11.90 3.35 35.60
C ARG A 226 -12.09 2.02 36.35
N THR A 227 -11.36 0.95 36.01
CA THR A 227 -11.29 -0.27 36.84
C THR A 227 -10.00 -0.37 37.69
N SER A 228 -9.18 0.68 37.76
CA SER A 228 -7.94 0.71 38.57
C SER A 228 -8.15 0.36 40.05
N ASN A 229 -9.29 0.75 40.62
CA ASN A 229 -9.63 0.58 42.03
C ASN A 229 -10.63 -0.58 42.23
N MET A 230 -10.77 -1.49 41.25
CA MET A 230 -11.72 -2.60 41.26
C MET A 230 -10.98 -3.92 41.44
N GLU A 231 -11.38 -4.70 42.45
CA GLU A 231 -10.78 -6.01 42.73
C GLU A 231 -11.10 -7.04 41.65
N PHE A 232 -10.15 -7.95 41.39
CA PHE A 232 -10.35 -9.03 40.42
C PHE A 232 -11.49 -9.96 40.88
N GLY A 233 -12.37 -10.33 39.95
CA GLY A 233 -13.59 -11.10 40.25
C GLY A 233 -14.78 -10.28 40.78
N SER A 234 -14.60 -9.00 41.14
CA SER A 234 -15.73 -8.15 41.55
C SER A 234 -16.65 -7.78 40.37
N ILE A 235 -17.93 -7.59 40.69
CA ILE A 235 -18.91 -7.05 39.74
C ILE A 235 -18.71 -5.54 39.63
N SER A 236 -18.67 -5.04 38.39
CA SER A 236 -18.46 -3.61 38.11
C SER A 236 -19.41 -2.69 38.89
N PRO A 237 -18.96 -1.56 39.45
CA PRO A 237 -19.79 -0.68 40.28
C PRO A 237 -20.86 0.09 39.46
N PRO A 238 -21.89 0.67 40.11
CA PRO A 238 -22.97 1.40 39.44
C PRO A 238 -22.52 2.63 38.62
N ASN A 239 -21.40 3.25 38.97
CA ASN A 239 -20.83 4.40 38.27
C ASN A 239 -19.91 4.02 37.08
N LEU A 240 -19.61 2.72 36.86
CA LEU A 240 -18.91 2.28 35.64
C LEU A 240 -19.89 2.11 34.47
N TYR A 241 -20.19 3.24 33.81
CA TYR A 241 -21.20 3.35 32.75
C TYR A 241 -20.94 2.43 31.53
N HIS A 242 -22.03 2.03 30.86
CA HIS A 242 -21.96 1.26 29.61
C HIS A 242 -21.33 2.07 28.47
N THR A 243 -20.59 1.38 27.58
CA THR A 243 -19.90 1.98 26.44
C THR A 243 -20.84 2.74 25.48
N SER A 244 -22.11 2.35 25.38
CA SER A 244 -23.14 3.07 24.61
C SER A 244 -23.44 4.46 25.18
N VAL A 245 -23.62 4.56 26.50
CA VAL A 245 -23.89 5.83 27.21
C VAL A 245 -22.70 6.78 27.08
N LEU A 246 -21.47 6.24 27.21
CA LEU A 246 -20.22 6.99 27.02
C LEU A 246 -20.05 7.46 25.57
N ARG A 247 -20.31 6.60 24.57
CA ARG A 247 -20.30 6.99 23.15
C ARG A 247 -21.30 8.12 22.85
N LYS A 248 -22.50 8.07 23.44
CA LYS A 248 -23.52 9.11 23.25
C LYS A 248 -23.17 10.43 23.97
N ALA A 249 -22.53 10.37 25.15
CA ALA A 249 -21.96 11.56 25.78
C ALA A 249 -20.83 12.18 24.95
N LYS A 250 -19.88 11.37 24.43
CA LYS A 250 -18.84 11.81 23.48
C LYS A 250 -19.46 12.46 22.23
N GLN A 251 -20.54 11.88 21.70
CA GLN A 251 -21.25 12.43 20.55
C GLN A 251 -21.85 13.80 20.88
N GLU A 252 -22.61 13.94 21.96
CA GLU A 252 -23.25 15.22 22.33
C GLU A 252 -22.23 16.34 22.57
N THR A 253 -21.10 16.05 23.23
CA THR A 253 -20.01 17.02 23.38
C THR A 253 -19.39 17.38 22.04
N LYS A 254 -19.17 16.42 21.13
CA LYS A 254 -18.65 16.73 19.79
C LYS A 254 -19.65 17.51 18.93
N ASP A 255 -20.92 17.14 18.95
CA ASP A 255 -21.98 17.80 18.18
C ASP A 255 -22.12 19.28 18.64
N HIS A 256 -22.08 19.55 19.95
CA HIS A 256 -22.03 20.91 20.51
C HIS A 256 -20.77 21.69 20.11
N ILE A 257 -19.58 21.06 20.06
CA ILE A 257 -18.33 21.72 19.61
C ILE A 257 -18.37 22.05 18.11
N MET A 258 -19.15 21.31 17.32
CA MET A 258 -19.29 21.49 15.87
C MET A 258 -20.53 22.32 15.45
N GLY A 259 -21.26 22.92 16.39
CA GLY A 259 -22.48 23.69 16.11
C GLY A 259 -23.68 22.85 15.64
N ILE A 260 -23.64 21.52 15.78
CA ILE A 260 -24.66 20.60 15.23
C ILE A 260 -25.81 20.44 16.24
N SER A 261 -26.88 21.20 16.02
CA SER A 261 -28.16 21.12 16.73
C SER A 261 -29.13 20.11 16.10
N LEU A 262 -29.16 20.02 14.77
CA LEU A 262 -30.20 19.29 14.03
C LEU A 262 -29.89 17.79 13.85
N LYS A 263 -30.93 16.96 13.99
CA LYS A 263 -30.85 15.49 13.87
C LYS A 263 -30.69 15.01 12.41
N CYS A 264 -31.12 15.82 11.43
CA CYS A 264 -31.03 15.51 10.00
C CYS A 264 -29.74 16.10 9.39
N PRO A 265 -28.84 15.31 8.79
CA PRO A 265 -27.57 15.83 8.25
C PRO A 265 -27.73 16.88 7.15
N ILE A 266 -28.79 16.80 6.32
CA ILE A 266 -29.01 17.78 5.24
C ILE A 266 -29.46 19.13 5.82
N LEU A 267 -30.44 19.13 6.72
CA LEU A 267 -30.88 20.36 7.40
C LEU A 267 -29.75 20.94 8.29
N SER A 268 -28.97 20.08 8.94
CA SER A 268 -27.78 20.52 9.68
C SER A 268 -26.73 21.17 8.78
N LEU A 269 -26.57 20.73 7.52
CA LEU A 269 -25.67 21.38 6.57
C LEU A 269 -26.20 22.74 6.08
N VAL A 270 -27.53 22.89 5.95
CA VAL A 270 -28.16 24.19 5.66
C VAL A 270 -27.94 25.15 6.83
N GLU A 271 -28.22 24.72 8.06
CA GLU A 271 -27.97 25.51 9.28
C GLU A 271 -26.49 25.96 9.36
N LEU A 272 -25.57 25.01 9.19
CA LEU A 272 -24.12 25.29 9.19
C LEU A 272 -23.67 26.22 8.07
N LYS A 273 -24.29 26.15 6.88
CA LYS A 273 -24.04 27.05 5.74
C LYS A 273 -24.43 28.49 6.04
N HIS A 274 -25.45 28.71 6.88
CA HIS A 274 -25.94 30.06 7.21
C HIS A 274 -25.45 30.57 8.58
N THR A 275 -24.69 29.75 9.32
CA THR A 275 -24.11 30.09 10.63
C THR A 275 -22.58 29.95 10.62
N GLN A 276 -22.00 28.94 11.29
CA GLN A 276 -20.56 28.81 11.54
C GLN A 276 -19.70 28.75 10.27
N PHE A 277 -20.24 28.22 9.17
CA PHE A 277 -19.52 28.04 7.91
C PHE A 277 -20.09 28.89 6.77
N ALA A 278 -20.67 30.05 7.12
CA ALA A 278 -21.09 31.08 6.17
C ALA A 278 -19.97 31.41 5.18
N GLY A 279 -20.33 31.43 3.89
CA GLY A 279 -19.38 31.64 2.80
C GLY A 279 -18.37 30.50 2.56
N SER A 280 -18.35 29.44 3.37
CA SER A 280 -17.45 28.28 3.17
C SER A 280 -18.19 27.06 2.60
N ILE A 281 -19.44 26.81 3.00
CA ILE A 281 -20.31 25.85 2.32
C ILE A 281 -21.03 26.57 1.18
N ARG A 282 -20.75 26.18 -0.07
CA ARG A 282 -21.14 26.93 -1.28
C ARG A 282 -22.50 26.47 -1.79
N SER A 283 -22.64 25.18 -2.12
CA SER A 283 -23.89 24.56 -2.59
C SER A 283 -24.21 23.30 -1.79
N ILE A 284 -25.50 22.94 -1.74
CA ILE A 284 -25.99 21.68 -1.17
C ILE A 284 -27.06 21.14 -2.14
N GLY A 285 -26.84 19.96 -2.69
CA GLY A 285 -27.84 19.18 -3.43
C GLY A 285 -28.41 18.08 -2.53
N ILE A 286 -29.71 17.84 -2.65
CA ILE A 286 -30.46 16.93 -1.75
C ILE A 286 -30.61 15.55 -2.39
N ASP A 287 -31.15 15.49 -3.61
CA ASP A 287 -31.34 14.27 -4.39
C ASP A 287 -30.95 14.51 -5.85
N PRO A 288 -29.82 13.96 -6.35
CA PRO A 288 -28.78 13.25 -5.60
C PRO A 288 -28.06 14.16 -4.60
N PHE A 289 -27.38 13.56 -3.61
CA PHE A 289 -26.67 14.32 -2.58
C PHE A 289 -25.33 14.83 -3.09
N LEU A 290 -25.09 16.13 -2.93
CA LEU A 290 -23.78 16.75 -3.14
C LEU A 290 -23.59 17.97 -2.23
N VAL A 291 -22.34 18.35 -1.95
CA VAL A 291 -21.99 19.60 -1.28
C VAL A 291 -20.67 20.12 -1.85
N HIS A 292 -20.67 21.33 -2.40
CA HIS A 292 -19.42 22.04 -2.75
C HIS A 292 -18.99 22.89 -1.53
N TYR A 293 -17.74 22.80 -1.09
CA TYR A 293 -17.24 23.61 0.02
C TYR A 293 -15.75 23.97 -0.11
N TRP A 294 -15.41 25.19 0.28
CA TRP A 294 -14.04 25.72 0.40
C TRP A 294 -14.07 27.09 1.09
N SER A 295 -13.12 27.35 1.98
CA SER A 295 -12.99 28.61 2.71
C SER A 295 -12.48 29.75 1.82
N ASN A 296 -12.66 30.99 2.27
CA ASN A 296 -12.09 32.15 1.58
C ASN A 296 -10.55 32.19 1.69
N HIS A 297 -9.95 31.59 2.73
CA HIS A 297 -8.49 31.48 2.83
C HIS A 297 -7.90 30.59 1.73
N GLN A 298 -8.54 29.46 1.41
CA GLN A 298 -8.13 28.60 0.29
C GLN A 298 -8.18 29.36 -1.05
N VAL A 299 -9.22 30.17 -1.26
CA VAL A 299 -9.35 31.04 -2.45
C VAL A 299 -8.24 32.09 -2.52
N VAL A 300 -7.94 32.80 -1.42
CA VAL A 300 -6.88 33.82 -1.38
C VAL A 300 -5.50 33.20 -1.61
N ILE A 301 -5.21 32.07 -0.96
CA ILE A 301 -3.95 31.33 -1.14
C ILE A 301 -3.80 30.92 -2.62
N TYR A 302 -4.85 30.39 -3.24
CA TYR A 302 -4.79 29.98 -4.64
C TYR A 302 -4.63 31.15 -5.63
N LYS A 303 -5.22 32.33 -5.34
CA LYS A 303 -4.99 33.55 -6.15
C LYS A 303 -3.56 34.10 -6.03
N ASP A 304 -2.87 33.83 -4.93
CA ASP A 304 -1.44 34.13 -4.81
C ASP A 304 -0.57 33.09 -5.53
N LEU A 305 -0.91 31.79 -5.45
CA LEU A 305 -0.16 30.72 -6.12
C LEU A 305 -0.24 30.80 -7.66
N THR A 306 -1.38 31.22 -8.21
CA THR A 306 -1.59 31.43 -9.66
C THR A 306 -0.98 32.74 -10.21
N LYS A 307 -0.03 33.32 -9.48
CA LYS A 307 0.91 34.33 -9.99
C LYS A 307 2.14 33.68 -10.65
N GLU A 308 2.49 32.47 -10.22
CA GLU A 308 3.55 31.62 -10.76
C GLU A 308 2.93 30.39 -11.46
N TYR A 309 3.75 29.46 -11.96
CA TYR A 309 3.25 28.22 -12.56
C TYR A 309 2.57 27.34 -11.50
N CYS A 310 1.25 27.16 -11.60
CA CYS A 310 0.46 26.43 -10.63
C CYS A 310 -0.04 25.10 -11.21
N SER A 311 0.48 24.00 -10.65
CA SER A 311 -0.01 22.63 -10.89
C SER A 311 -0.88 22.14 -9.72
N ILE A 312 -1.95 21.42 -10.02
CA ILE A 312 -2.86 20.84 -9.02
C ILE A 312 -3.02 19.33 -9.21
N SER A 313 -3.15 18.57 -8.12
CA SER A 313 -3.57 17.17 -8.16
C SER A 313 -5.05 17.06 -7.81
N VAL A 314 -5.84 16.29 -8.56
CA VAL A 314 -7.28 16.10 -8.33
C VAL A 314 -7.63 14.61 -8.31
N ASP A 315 -8.25 14.15 -7.21
CA ASP A 315 -8.72 12.77 -7.04
C ASP A 315 -9.96 12.70 -6.12
N ALA A 316 -10.58 11.51 -5.98
CA ALA A 316 -11.81 11.27 -5.23
C ALA A 316 -11.74 10.03 -4.33
N THR A 317 -11.93 10.20 -3.02
CA THR A 317 -11.81 9.11 -2.05
C THR A 317 -13.13 8.71 -1.38
N GLY A 318 -13.37 7.40 -1.28
CA GLY A 318 -14.59 6.82 -0.72
C GLY A 318 -14.52 6.54 0.79
N SER A 319 -15.52 5.82 1.31
CA SER A 319 -15.64 5.27 2.68
C SER A 319 -15.72 6.24 3.87
N LEU A 320 -15.51 7.55 3.66
CA LEU A 320 -15.57 8.56 4.72
C LEU A 320 -17.00 8.85 5.21
N ILE A 321 -17.98 8.79 4.30
CA ILE A 321 -19.34 9.29 4.51
C ILE A 321 -20.36 8.14 4.59
N LYS A 322 -21.32 8.25 5.51
CA LYS A 322 -22.47 7.33 5.62
C LYS A 322 -23.49 7.64 4.54
N LYS A 323 -24.01 6.57 3.91
CA LYS A 323 -25.17 6.65 3.02
C LYS A 323 -26.35 7.32 3.73
N ILE A 324 -26.99 8.27 3.06
CA ILE A 324 -28.09 9.07 3.61
C ILE A 324 -29.39 8.29 3.45
N LYS A 325 -30.20 8.20 4.52
CA LYS A 325 -31.56 7.68 4.46
C LYS A 325 -32.49 8.75 3.87
N ARG A 326 -33.08 8.45 2.71
CA ARG A 326 -33.93 9.39 1.94
C ARG A 326 -35.40 9.33 2.36
N THR A 327 -35.96 8.14 2.55
CA THR A 327 -37.42 7.96 2.73
C THR A 327 -37.79 7.13 3.96
N SER A 328 -39.07 7.16 4.35
CA SER A 328 -39.68 6.29 5.37
C SER A 328 -39.39 4.81 5.13
N LEU A 329 -39.39 4.38 3.87
CA LEU A 329 -39.07 3.01 3.40
C LEU A 329 -37.61 2.59 3.63
N ASN A 330 -36.75 3.48 4.15
CA ASN A 330 -35.30 3.26 4.35
C ASN A 330 -34.49 3.16 3.05
N LEU A 331 -34.93 3.82 1.97
CA LEU A 331 -34.07 4.01 0.79
C LEU A 331 -32.79 4.76 1.21
N LEU A 332 -31.65 4.30 0.70
CA LEU A 332 -30.32 4.83 0.99
C LEU A 332 -29.73 5.43 -0.29
N SER A 333 -28.91 6.49 -0.13
CA SER A 333 -28.06 7.01 -1.20
C SER A 333 -27.08 5.95 -1.74
N ALA A 334 -26.53 6.20 -2.93
CA ALA A 334 -25.30 5.56 -3.38
C ALA A 334 -24.10 5.95 -2.49
N HIS A 335 -22.90 5.47 -2.84
CA HIS A 335 -21.69 5.81 -2.11
C HIS A 335 -21.35 7.29 -2.34
N ILE A 336 -21.13 8.02 -1.23
CA ILE A 336 -20.74 9.43 -1.29
C ILE A 336 -19.21 9.50 -1.21
N PHE A 337 -18.61 10.05 -2.25
CA PHE A 337 -17.17 10.25 -2.40
C PHE A 337 -16.80 11.68 -2.01
N LEU A 338 -15.55 11.86 -1.61
CA LEU A 338 -14.91 13.14 -1.34
C LEU A 338 -13.92 13.45 -2.47
N TYR A 339 -14.27 14.39 -3.33
CA TYR A 339 -13.42 14.94 -4.38
C TYR A 339 -12.61 16.11 -3.82
N GLU A 340 -11.31 16.15 -4.08
CA GLU A 340 -10.42 17.22 -3.63
C GLU A 340 -9.42 17.62 -4.71
N ALA A 341 -9.12 18.92 -4.76
CA ALA A 341 -7.99 19.46 -5.50
C ALA A 341 -6.92 19.97 -4.52
N VAL A 342 -5.65 19.67 -4.77
CA VAL A 342 -4.51 19.97 -3.88
C VAL A 342 -3.37 20.62 -4.67
N VAL A 343 -2.82 21.73 -4.18
CA VAL A 343 -1.58 22.32 -4.70
C VAL A 343 -0.39 21.77 -3.91
N HIS A 344 0.72 21.50 -4.58
CA HIS A 344 2.02 21.25 -3.94
C HIS A 344 3.01 22.40 -4.25
N THR A 345 3.84 22.76 -3.27
CA THR A 345 4.87 23.80 -3.37
C THR A 345 6.11 23.41 -2.56
N SER A 346 7.23 24.09 -2.80
CA SER A 346 8.50 23.90 -2.07
C SER A 346 8.44 24.15 -0.56
N TYR A 347 7.33 24.72 -0.04
CA TYR A 347 7.11 24.99 1.39
C TYR A 347 5.89 24.27 1.99
N GLY A 348 5.24 23.38 1.23
CA GLY A 348 4.14 22.54 1.71
C GLY A 348 3.10 22.22 0.63
N GLN A 349 2.06 21.48 1.01
CA GLN A 349 0.86 21.25 0.20
C GLN A 349 -0.38 21.86 0.87
N ILE A 350 -1.42 22.15 0.08
CA ILE A 350 -2.71 22.60 0.60
C ILE A 350 -3.87 22.16 -0.30
N PRO A 351 -4.93 21.55 0.26
CA PRO A 351 -6.20 21.34 -0.45
C PRO A 351 -6.93 22.67 -0.68
N ILE A 352 -7.34 22.95 -1.93
CA ILE A 352 -7.82 24.26 -2.41
C ILE A 352 -9.31 24.31 -2.75
N THR A 353 -9.92 23.16 -3.09
CA THR A 353 -11.38 23.02 -3.24
C THR A 353 -11.81 21.58 -2.98
N GLN A 354 -13.04 21.41 -2.49
CA GLN A 354 -13.60 20.11 -2.10
C GLN A 354 -15.06 19.96 -2.53
N MET A 355 -15.47 18.72 -2.81
CA MET A 355 -16.86 18.32 -2.99
C MET A 355 -17.15 16.97 -2.33
N LEU A 356 -18.25 16.89 -1.56
CA LEU A 356 -18.91 15.59 -1.35
C LEU A 356 -19.89 15.34 -2.50
N SER A 357 -19.92 14.14 -3.08
CA SER A 357 -20.91 13.79 -4.11
C SER A 357 -21.29 12.30 -4.09
N GLU A 358 -22.59 12.04 -4.25
CA GLU A 358 -23.17 10.73 -4.58
C GLU A 358 -23.02 10.38 -6.07
N LYS A 359 -22.92 11.41 -6.93
CA LYS A 359 -22.70 11.29 -8.38
C LYS A 359 -21.22 11.36 -8.73
N GLN A 360 -20.82 10.56 -9.72
CA GLN A 360 -19.44 10.45 -10.19
C GLN A 360 -19.31 10.82 -11.69
N ASP A 361 -20.35 11.42 -12.27
CA ASP A 361 -20.39 11.78 -13.69
C ASP A 361 -19.64 13.09 -14.02
N THR A 362 -19.22 13.18 -15.28
CA THR A 362 -18.53 14.34 -15.88
C THR A 362 -19.21 15.67 -15.57
N GLN A 363 -20.54 15.73 -15.66
CA GLN A 363 -21.28 16.98 -15.54
C GLN A 363 -21.29 17.50 -14.10
N THR A 364 -21.35 16.60 -13.12
CA THR A 364 -21.31 16.92 -11.69
C THR A 364 -19.93 17.40 -11.28
N ILE A 365 -18.87 16.70 -11.71
CA ILE A 365 -17.48 17.08 -11.42
C ILE A 365 -17.14 18.42 -12.12
N GLN A 366 -17.59 18.61 -13.37
CA GLN A 366 -17.43 19.88 -14.08
C GLN A 366 -18.11 21.03 -13.32
N ASN A 367 -19.36 20.84 -12.85
CA ASN A 367 -20.08 21.86 -12.10
C ASN A 367 -19.34 22.27 -10.81
N TRP A 368 -18.75 21.31 -10.08
CA TRP A 368 -17.91 21.63 -8.92
C TRP A 368 -16.73 22.54 -9.28
N LEU A 369 -15.97 22.18 -10.31
CA LEU A 369 -14.82 22.96 -10.78
C LEU A 369 -15.25 24.35 -11.31
N THR A 370 -16.33 24.44 -12.09
CA THR A 370 -16.87 25.72 -12.59
C THR A 370 -17.36 26.62 -11.45
N GLN A 371 -18.06 26.07 -10.44
CA GLN A 371 -18.48 26.84 -9.26
C GLN A 371 -17.28 27.36 -8.45
N TRP A 372 -16.14 26.66 -8.48
CA TRP A 372 -14.89 27.12 -7.88
C TRP A 372 -14.22 28.22 -8.73
N LEU A 373 -14.17 28.08 -10.06
CA LEU A 373 -13.71 29.13 -10.98
C LEU A 373 -14.49 30.45 -10.84
N LEU A 374 -15.81 30.37 -10.64
CA LEU A 374 -16.70 31.52 -10.39
C LEU A 374 -16.35 32.32 -9.12
N CYS A 375 -15.42 31.87 -8.27
CA CYS A 375 -14.82 32.69 -7.20
C CYS A 375 -13.80 33.73 -7.73
N GLY A 376 -13.71 33.93 -9.04
CA GLY A 376 -12.80 34.90 -9.69
C GLY A 376 -11.33 34.50 -9.54
N ILE A 377 -11.05 33.20 -9.65
CA ILE A 377 -9.70 32.61 -9.66
C ILE A 377 -9.24 32.39 -11.11
N LYS A 378 -7.94 32.23 -11.33
CA LYS A 378 -7.42 31.75 -12.61
C LYS A 378 -7.61 30.24 -12.74
N VAL A 379 -7.61 29.75 -13.97
CA VAL A 379 -7.45 28.32 -14.30
C VAL A 379 -5.99 27.90 -13.98
N PRO A 380 -5.73 26.69 -13.45
CA PRO A 380 -4.36 26.20 -13.22
C PRO A 380 -3.58 26.02 -14.53
N ASN A 381 -2.25 26.12 -14.48
CA ASN A 381 -1.39 25.82 -15.63
C ASN A 381 -1.39 24.33 -15.96
N GLU A 382 -1.48 23.48 -14.94
CA GLU A 382 -1.45 22.02 -15.06
C GLU A 382 -2.40 21.37 -14.05
N VAL A 383 -3.01 20.24 -14.43
CA VAL A 383 -3.73 19.37 -13.49
C VAL A 383 -3.37 17.91 -13.73
N VAL A 384 -3.08 17.19 -12.64
CA VAL A 384 -2.84 15.76 -12.63
C VAL A 384 -4.01 15.03 -11.98
N CYS A 385 -4.51 13.97 -12.63
CA CYS A 385 -5.58 13.13 -12.11
C CYS A 385 -5.37 11.64 -12.45
N ASP A 386 -6.15 10.75 -11.85
CA ASP A 386 -6.21 9.34 -12.25
C ASP A 386 -6.87 9.18 -13.63
N PHE A 387 -6.69 8.01 -14.27
CA PHE A 387 -7.24 7.70 -15.59
C PHE A 387 -8.75 7.35 -15.53
N SER A 388 -9.55 8.33 -15.10
CA SER A 388 -11.00 8.27 -15.05
C SER A 388 -11.58 9.17 -16.14
N THR A 389 -12.32 8.57 -17.09
CA THR A 389 -12.94 9.29 -18.22
C THR A 389 -13.89 10.40 -17.77
N ALA A 390 -14.61 10.19 -16.66
CA ALA A 390 -15.48 11.20 -16.06
C ALA A 390 -14.69 12.38 -15.47
N LEU A 391 -13.54 12.12 -14.84
CA LEU A 391 -12.69 13.14 -14.24
C LEU A 391 -11.93 13.93 -15.31
N ILE A 392 -11.29 13.25 -16.27
CA ILE A 392 -10.60 13.88 -17.41
C ILE A 392 -11.59 14.71 -18.24
N GLY A 393 -12.77 14.17 -18.56
CA GLY A 393 -13.81 14.89 -19.30
C GLY A 393 -14.36 16.10 -18.55
N ALA A 394 -14.34 16.09 -17.21
CA ALA A 394 -14.75 17.23 -16.40
C ALA A 394 -13.68 18.32 -16.37
N LEU A 395 -12.41 17.91 -16.23
CA LEU A 395 -11.25 18.81 -16.23
C LEU A 395 -11.07 19.50 -17.59
N THR A 396 -11.17 18.77 -18.72
CA THR A 396 -11.09 19.37 -20.05
C THR A 396 -12.23 20.37 -20.30
N ARG A 397 -13.45 20.05 -19.86
CA ARG A 397 -14.59 20.97 -20.01
C ARG A 397 -14.50 22.19 -19.08
N ALA A 398 -14.07 22.02 -17.83
CA ALA A 398 -13.98 23.10 -16.85
C ALA A 398 -12.79 24.05 -17.09
N PHE A 399 -11.64 23.53 -17.51
CA PHE A 399 -10.40 24.30 -17.64
C PHE A 399 -9.98 24.62 -19.08
N ASN A 400 -10.51 23.90 -20.09
CA ASN A 400 -10.17 24.12 -21.50
C ASN A 400 -11.39 24.32 -22.41
N ASN A 401 -12.61 24.40 -21.87
CA ASN A 401 -13.87 24.58 -22.59
C ASN A 401 -14.03 23.65 -23.82
N SER A 402 -13.58 22.40 -23.69
CA SER A 402 -13.50 21.41 -24.78
C SER A 402 -13.83 20.00 -24.27
N SER A 403 -14.23 19.09 -25.17
CA SER A 403 -14.30 17.67 -24.81
C SER A 403 -12.89 17.07 -24.66
N MET A 404 -12.81 15.89 -24.05
CA MET A 404 -11.55 15.12 -23.98
C MET A 404 -10.97 14.83 -25.38
N ARG A 405 -11.85 14.61 -26.37
CA ARG A 405 -11.48 14.32 -27.76
C ARG A 405 -10.96 15.55 -28.50
N ASP A 406 -11.61 16.70 -28.34
CA ASP A 406 -11.16 17.95 -28.97
C ASP A 406 -9.83 18.42 -28.35
N TYR A 407 -9.68 18.23 -27.03
CA TYR A 407 -8.45 18.54 -26.30
C TYR A 407 -7.28 17.68 -26.81
N THR A 408 -7.43 16.36 -26.93
CA THR A 408 -6.35 15.51 -27.43
C THR A 408 -6.04 15.77 -28.90
N ALA A 409 -7.05 15.97 -29.75
CA ALA A 409 -6.88 16.35 -31.15
C ALA A 409 -6.06 17.66 -31.29
N ARG A 410 -6.45 18.71 -30.56
CA ARG A 410 -5.75 20.00 -30.55
C ARG A 410 -4.31 19.89 -30.04
N CYS A 411 -4.06 19.09 -28.99
CA CYS A 411 -2.70 18.80 -28.54
C CYS A 411 -1.88 18.06 -29.61
N PHE A 412 -2.48 17.13 -30.36
CA PHE A 412 -1.83 16.46 -31.48
C PHE A 412 -1.49 17.42 -32.62
N ASP A 413 -2.42 18.30 -33.03
CA ASP A 413 -2.18 19.33 -34.05
C ASP A 413 -1.02 20.28 -33.66
N ILE A 414 -0.84 20.57 -32.37
CA ILE A 414 0.27 21.37 -31.83
C ILE A 414 1.61 20.60 -31.85
N LEU A 415 1.60 19.27 -31.78
CA LEU A 415 2.78 18.43 -31.94
C LEU A 415 3.22 18.34 -33.41
N VAL A 416 2.28 18.24 -34.35
CA VAL A 416 2.56 18.20 -35.80
C VAL A 416 2.66 19.57 -36.48
N GLY A 417 2.52 20.67 -35.74
CA GLY A 417 2.68 22.04 -36.26
C GLY A 417 1.49 22.57 -37.09
N LYS A 418 0.32 21.93 -37.01
CA LYS A 418 -0.93 22.40 -37.63
C LYS A 418 -1.63 23.51 -36.84
N ASN A 419 -1.27 23.69 -35.57
CA ASN A 419 -1.88 24.67 -34.67
C ASN A 419 -0.84 25.19 -33.66
N GLU A 420 -0.92 26.47 -33.31
CA GLU A 420 -0.01 27.12 -32.34
C GLU A 420 -0.72 27.49 -31.03
N ILE A 421 -2.05 27.53 -31.02
CA ILE A 421 -2.81 28.03 -29.87
C ILE A 421 -2.99 26.90 -28.85
N LEU A 422 -2.13 26.89 -27.83
CA LEU A 422 -2.21 25.98 -26.69
C LEU A 422 -3.59 26.00 -26.00
N PRO A 423 -4.05 24.87 -25.44
CA PRO A 423 -5.08 24.86 -24.40
C PRO A 423 -4.67 25.72 -23.18
N GLN A 424 -5.63 26.15 -22.38
CA GLN A 424 -5.41 27.01 -21.22
C GLN A 424 -4.79 26.26 -20.02
N CYS A 425 -5.01 24.95 -19.91
CA CYS A 425 -4.55 24.10 -18.83
C CYS A 425 -4.02 22.76 -19.38
N TYR A 426 -2.81 22.37 -18.97
CA TYR A 426 -2.24 21.07 -19.29
C TYR A 426 -2.90 19.97 -18.44
N ILE A 427 -3.86 19.24 -19.02
CA ILE A 427 -4.47 18.07 -18.40
C ILE A 427 -3.50 16.89 -18.50
N ARG A 428 -3.22 16.22 -17.37
CA ARG A 428 -2.27 15.11 -17.26
C ARG A 428 -2.81 13.96 -16.40
N ILE A 429 -2.29 12.76 -16.64
CA ILE A 429 -2.63 11.55 -15.90
C ILE A 429 -1.47 11.16 -14.97
N ASP A 430 -1.77 10.69 -13.75
CA ASP A 430 -0.76 10.26 -12.78
C ASP A 430 0.10 9.07 -13.27
N VAL A 431 1.40 9.18 -13.05
CA VAL A 431 2.39 8.17 -13.45
C VAL A 431 2.22 6.82 -12.73
N ALA A 432 1.86 6.80 -11.44
CA ALA A 432 1.71 5.57 -10.69
C ALA A 432 0.47 4.79 -11.13
N HIS A 433 -0.64 5.49 -11.40
CA HIS A 433 -1.86 4.91 -11.98
C HIS A 433 -1.63 4.39 -13.41
N MET A 434 -0.88 5.13 -14.26
CA MET A 434 -0.49 4.64 -15.59
C MET A 434 0.42 3.41 -15.53
N ILE A 435 1.40 3.38 -14.63
CA ILE A 435 2.25 2.19 -14.42
C ILE A 435 1.46 1.02 -13.82
N LYS A 436 0.45 1.28 -12.98
CA LYS A 436 -0.51 0.29 -12.48
C LYS A 436 -1.33 -0.28 -13.65
N LEU A 437 -1.87 0.57 -14.54
CA LEU A 437 -2.55 0.14 -15.76
C LEU A 437 -1.66 -0.76 -16.64
N PHE A 438 -0.44 -0.32 -16.97
CA PHE A 438 0.52 -1.13 -17.73
C PHE A 438 0.83 -2.46 -17.03
N CYS A 439 0.93 -2.47 -15.70
CA CYS A 439 1.12 -3.71 -14.92
C CYS A 439 -0.11 -4.63 -14.89
N HIS A 440 -1.31 -4.15 -15.14
CA HIS A 440 -2.56 -4.93 -15.03
C HIS A 440 -3.22 -5.28 -16.39
N ILE A 441 -2.61 -4.92 -17.52
CA ILE A 441 -3.00 -5.33 -18.88
C ILE A 441 -3.38 -6.83 -18.92
N PRO A 442 -4.56 -7.21 -19.48
CA PRO A 442 -5.07 -8.58 -19.42
C PRO A 442 -4.10 -9.66 -19.91
N TYR A 443 -3.38 -9.41 -21.01
CA TYR A 443 -2.40 -10.34 -21.57
C TYR A 443 -1.21 -10.64 -20.64
N PHE A 444 -0.99 -9.86 -19.58
CA PHE A 444 0.03 -10.16 -18.56
C PHE A 444 -0.51 -10.98 -17.38
N LYS A 445 -1.82 -11.25 -17.32
CA LYS A 445 -2.42 -12.16 -16.33
C LYS A 445 -2.16 -13.60 -16.79
N GLY A 446 -1.52 -14.41 -15.93
CA GLY A 446 -1.18 -15.81 -16.23
C GLY A 446 0.18 -16.06 -16.90
N ILE A 447 0.88 -15.03 -17.41
CA ILE A 447 2.26 -15.21 -17.93
C ILE A 447 3.20 -15.64 -16.79
N GLN A 448 3.66 -16.89 -16.85
CA GLN A 448 4.65 -17.43 -15.90
C GLN A 448 6.02 -16.74 -16.03
N ASN A 449 6.38 -16.30 -17.24
CA ASN A 449 7.61 -15.55 -17.50
C ASN A 449 7.49 -14.09 -17.03
N LYS A 450 7.71 -13.88 -15.72
CA LYS A 450 7.71 -12.55 -15.08
C LYS A 450 8.63 -11.53 -15.78
N LYS A 451 9.63 -11.96 -16.55
CA LYS A 451 10.57 -11.06 -17.25
C LYS A 451 10.03 -10.52 -18.57
N LEU A 452 9.21 -11.29 -19.28
CA LEU A 452 8.52 -10.81 -20.48
C LEU A 452 7.58 -9.64 -20.10
N LYS A 453 6.86 -9.79 -18.99
CA LYS A 453 6.10 -8.69 -18.37
C LYS A 453 6.99 -7.48 -18.01
N THR A 454 8.15 -7.70 -17.39
CA THR A 454 9.09 -6.60 -17.09
C THR A 454 9.59 -5.90 -18.35
N PHE A 455 9.96 -6.62 -19.41
CA PHE A 455 10.38 -6.02 -20.68
C PHE A 455 9.27 -5.12 -21.25
N TYR A 456 8.04 -5.63 -21.36
CA TYR A 456 6.93 -4.84 -21.89
C TYR A 456 6.58 -3.63 -21.01
N VAL A 457 6.54 -3.76 -19.68
CA VAL A 457 6.30 -2.63 -18.77
C VAL A 457 7.43 -1.59 -18.85
N SER A 458 8.69 -2.01 -19.02
CA SER A 458 9.81 -1.09 -19.26
C SER A 458 9.72 -0.37 -20.61
N CYS A 459 9.26 -1.04 -21.67
CA CYS A 459 9.02 -0.38 -22.97
C CYS A 459 7.85 0.62 -22.89
N LEU A 460 6.76 0.26 -22.20
CA LEU A 460 5.63 1.17 -21.97
C LEU A 460 6.03 2.39 -21.11
N ARG A 461 6.97 2.23 -20.15
CA ARG A 461 7.61 3.38 -19.47
C ARG A 461 8.33 4.29 -20.46
N LEU A 462 9.11 3.76 -21.42
CA LEU A 462 9.81 4.59 -22.40
C LEU A 462 8.84 5.44 -23.23
N ILE A 463 7.68 4.87 -23.62
CA ILE A 463 6.61 5.60 -24.32
C ILE A 463 6.01 6.69 -23.40
N LEU A 464 5.81 6.40 -22.11
CA LEU A 464 5.35 7.38 -21.11
C LEU A 464 6.37 8.51 -20.91
N THR A 465 7.66 8.22 -20.87
CA THR A 465 8.73 9.24 -20.74
C THR A 465 9.16 9.85 -22.07
N SER A 466 8.49 9.56 -23.19
CA SER A 466 8.84 10.14 -24.49
C SER A 466 8.61 11.65 -24.49
N SER A 467 9.65 12.38 -24.87
CA SER A 467 9.76 13.84 -24.83
C SER A 467 9.34 14.53 -26.14
N THR A 468 9.31 13.79 -27.24
CA THR A 468 8.93 14.27 -28.58
C THR A 468 7.99 13.30 -29.28
N LEU A 469 7.24 13.80 -30.27
CA LEU A 469 6.34 12.97 -31.08
C LEU A 469 7.09 11.87 -31.85
N ASN A 470 8.29 12.17 -32.35
CA ASN A 470 9.14 11.23 -33.09
C ASN A 470 9.67 10.11 -32.19
N GLU A 471 10.12 10.45 -30.97
CA GLU A 471 10.54 9.47 -29.97
C GLU A 471 9.38 8.53 -29.58
N PHE A 472 8.19 9.10 -29.38
CA PHE A 472 6.98 8.33 -29.10
C PHE A 472 6.65 7.33 -30.21
N SER A 473 6.66 7.75 -31.48
CA SER A 473 6.37 6.84 -32.61
C SER A 473 7.46 5.83 -32.86
N GLU A 474 8.74 6.18 -32.72
CA GLU A 474 9.86 5.23 -32.84
C GLU A 474 9.69 4.07 -31.83
N ILE A 475 9.49 4.39 -30.55
CA ILE A 475 9.38 3.41 -29.48
C ILE A 475 8.10 2.60 -29.60
N LEU A 476 6.96 3.24 -29.94
CA LEU A 476 5.70 2.55 -30.18
C LEU A 476 5.78 1.58 -31.37
N THR A 477 6.36 2.01 -32.49
CA THR A 477 6.55 1.17 -33.69
C THR A 477 7.44 -0.03 -33.37
N ALA A 478 8.59 0.19 -32.74
CA ALA A 478 9.49 -0.88 -32.31
C ALA A 478 8.79 -1.88 -31.37
N LEU A 479 7.97 -1.39 -30.44
CA LEU A 479 7.23 -2.23 -29.49
C LEU A 479 6.16 -3.10 -30.16
N LEU A 480 5.44 -2.55 -31.13
CA LEU A 480 4.45 -3.28 -31.91
C LEU A 480 5.10 -4.33 -32.83
N ILE A 481 6.23 -4.01 -33.47
CA ILE A 481 6.99 -5.01 -34.27
C ILE A 481 7.41 -6.18 -33.38
N VAL A 482 8.02 -5.93 -32.21
CA VAL A 482 8.47 -6.98 -31.29
C VAL A 482 7.30 -7.82 -30.76
N ALA A 483 6.13 -7.22 -30.53
CA ALA A 483 4.93 -7.93 -30.09
C ALA A 483 4.29 -8.78 -31.20
N LYS A 484 4.30 -8.32 -32.46
CA LYS A 484 3.64 -8.99 -33.59
C LYS A 484 4.52 -9.96 -34.39
N SER A 485 5.84 -10.00 -34.17
CA SER A 485 6.75 -10.87 -34.93
C SER A 485 6.91 -12.25 -34.28
N GLU A 486 6.53 -13.32 -34.99
CA GLU A 486 6.68 -14.72 -34.54
C GLU A 486 8.14 -15.16 -34.46
N THR A 487 9.02 -14.56 -35.28
CA THR A 487 10.46 -14.83 -35.34
C THR A 487 11.27 -13.56 -35.08
N ASP A 488 12.46 -13.71 -34.52
CA ASP A 488 13.49 -12.66 -34.47
C ASP A 488 14.87 -13.20 -34.92
N GLY A 489 15.95 -12.48 -34.66
CA GLY A 489 17.28 -12.82 -35.20
C GLY A 489 17.48 -12.35 -36.65
N TRP A 490 18.11 -13.18 -37.48
CA TRP A 490 18.69 -12.75 -38.75
C TRP A 490 17.97 -13.28 -39.98
N VAL A 491 17.99 -12.47 -41.05
CA VAL A 491 17.75 -12.87 -42.44
C VAL A 491 19.10 -13.24 -43.06
N LYS A 492 19.21 -14.46 -43.60
CA LYS A 492 20.43 -14.99 -44.26
C LYS A 492 21.71 -14.78 -43.42
N ASP A 493 21.59 -14.97 -42.10
CA ASP A 493 22.66 -14.95 -41.08
C ASP A 493 23.57 -13.70 -41.07
N THR A 494 23.15 -12.60 -41.70
CA THR A 494 23.97 -11.40 -41.92
C THR A 494 23.23 -10.08 -41.75
N ILE A 495 21.90 -10.07 -41.86
CA ILE A 495 21.07 -8.86 -41.75
C ILE A 495 20.06 -9.08 -40.62
N ASP A 496 20.00 -8.18 -39.64
CA ASP A 496 18.99 -8.22 -38.59
C ASP A 496 17.57 -8.14 -39.19
N THR A 497 16.64 -8.93 -38.65
CA THR A 497 15.21 -8.70 -38.89
C THR A 497 14.76 -7.37 -38.28
N PRO A 498 13.70 -6.72 -38.80
CA PRO A 498 13.09 -5.56 -38.14
C PRO A 498 12.70 -5.82 -36.68
N ALA A 499 12.35 -7.07 -36.35
CA ALA A 499 12.11 -7.52 -34.98
C ALA A 499 13.37 -7.49 -34.12
N GLU A 500 14.50 -7.99 -34.63
CA GLU A 500 15.78 -7.99 -33.91
C GLU A 500 16.30 -6.57 -33.68
N SER A 501 16.32 -5.72 -34.71
CA SER A 501 16.75 -4.32 -34.56
C SER A 501 15.84 -3.54 -33.61
N SER A 502 14.52 -3.73 -33.69
CA SER A 502 13.56 -3.11 -32.75
C SER A 502 13.77 -3.59 -31.32
N ARG A 503 14.05 -4.89 -31.12
CA ARG A 503 14.35 -5.47 -29.81
C ARG A 503 15.66 -4.93 -29.23
N LEU A 504 16.69 -4.73 -30.06
CA LEU A 504 17.96 -4.14 -29.64
C LEU A 504 17.80 -2.66 -29.25
N LEU A 505 17.12 -1.85 -30.08
CA LEU A 505 16.81 -0.44 -29.84
C LEU A 505 16.07 -0.22 -28.51
N LEU A 506 15.03 -1.04 -28.25
CA LEU A 506 14.28 -0.98 -26.99
C LEU A 506 15.16 -1.34 -25.78
N LEU A 507 16.02 -2.34 -25.88
CA LEU A 507 16.93 -2.71 -24.79
C LEU A 507 18.00 -1.65 -24.52
N GLU A 508 18.51 -0.99 -25.56
CA GLU A 508 19.44 0.13 -25.43
C GLU A 508 18.79 1.32 -24.72
N LYS A 509 17.61 1.76 -25.17
CA LYS A 509 16.85 2.82 -24.49
C LYS A 509 16.54 2.47 -23.03
N ILE A 510 16.21 1.21 -22.69
CA ILE A 510 15.99 0.82 -21.29
C ILE A 510 17.29 0.85 -20.45
N LYS A 511 18.45 0.42 -21.00
CA LYS A 511 19.76 0.54 -20.32
C LYS A 511 20.09 2.00 -19.98
N ASN A 512 19.90 2.89 -20.96
CA ASN A 512 20.38 4.27 -20.93
C ASN A 512 19.40 5.26 -20.25
N SER A 513 18.22 4.78 -19.81
CA SER A 513 17.13 5.60 -19.23
C SER A 513 17.41 6.13 -17.81
N THR A 514 18.40 7.00 -17.65
CA THR A 514 18.66 7.72 -16.38
C THR A 514 17.45 8.55 -15.97
N VAL A 515 17.04 8.40 -14.71
CA VAL A 515 15.95 9.15 -14.09
C VAL A 515 16.41 9.62 -12.72
N GLU A 516 16.24 10.91 -12.45
CA GLU A 516 16.54 11.53 -11.16
C GLU A 516 15.48 11.17 -10.10
N ASN A 517 15.79 11.37 -8.81
CA ASN A 517 15.22 10.60 -7.69
C ASN A 517 13.73 10.87 -7.32
N TYR A 518 12.77 10.88 -8.24
CA TYR A 518 11.36 11.23 -7.99
C TYR A 518 10.35 10.07 -8.12
N ALA A 519 9.21 10.20 -7.44
CA ALA A 519 8.17 9.18 -7.17
C ALA A 519 8.63 7.93 -6.38
N ASP A 520 8.23 7.83 -5.10
CA ASP A 520 8.39 6.63 -4.27
C ASP A 520 7.15 5.70 -4.32
N THR A 521 7.35 4.46 -3.88
CA THR A 521 6.32 3.41 -3.62
C THR A 521 5.41 2.99 -4.78
N VAL A 522 5.65 1.78 -5.31
CA VAL A 522 4.59 0.90 -5.83
C VAL A 522 4.83 -0.51 -5.27
N ASP A 523 4.44 -0.76 -4.03
CA ASP A 523 4.35 -2.12 -3.47
C ASP A 523 3.08 -2.77 -4.06
N THR A 524 3.26 -3.80 -4.89
CA THR A 524 2.18 -4.44 -5.68
C THR A 524 1.53 -5.60 -4.92
N ASP A 525 0.81 -5.28 -3.84
CA ASP A 525 0.02 -6.23 -3.02
C ASP A 525 -1.34 -5.60 -2.60
N ASP A 526 -2.12 -5.10 -3.57
CA ASP A 526 -3.56 -4.80 -3.40
C ASP A 526 -4.34 -5.28 -4.63
N ASP A 527 -5.13 -6.34 -4.44
CA ASP A 527 -5.93 -6.97 -5.49
C ASP A 527 -7.23 -6.21 -5.83
N ASN A 528 -7.55 -5.11 -5.13
CA ASN A 528 -8.74 -4.30 -5.39
C ASN A 528 -8.47 -3.18 -6.41
N LEU A 529 -8.19 -3.56 -7.65
CA LEU A 529 -8.69 -2.74 -8.77
C LEU A 529 -10.15 -3.13 -9.00
N ASN A 530 -11.04 -2.14 -8.98
CA ASN A 530 -12.37 -2.31 -9.56
C ASN A 530 -12.22 -2.82 -11.00
N GLU A 531 -13.16 -3.63 -11.45
CA GLU A 531 -13.30 -3.96 -12.87
C GLU A 531 -13.38 -2.64 -13.64
N TYR A 532 -12.47 -2.44 -14.61
CA TYR A 532 -12.68 -1.40 -15.61
C TYR A 532 -13.93 -1.81 -16.37
N ASP A 533 -14.99 -1.01 -16.24
CA ASP A 533 -16.19 -1.15 -17.04
C ASP A 533 -15.77 -0.86 -18.49
N ASP A 534 -15.59 -1.91 -19.31
CA ASP A 534 -15.10 -1.83 -20.70
C ASP A 534 -16.13 -1.16 -21.65
N GLN A 535 -17.15 -0.50 -21.09
CA GLN A 535 -18.11 0.40 -21.74
C GLN A 535 -17.48 1.77 -22.06
N GLU A 536 -16.40 1.76 -22.85
CA GLU A 536 -16.04 2.94 -23.63
C GLU A 536 -17.08 3.10 -24.74
N VAL A 537 -17.75 4.26 -24.80
CA VAL A 537 -18.77 4.53 -25.83
C VAL A 537 -18.10 4.49 -27.20
N THR A 538 -18.59 3.63 -28.09
CA THR A 538 -18.11 3.53 -29.47
C THR A 538 -18.56 4.74 -30.29
N GLU A 539 -17.86 5.87 -30.17
CA GLU A 539 -17.96 6.95 -31.15
C GLU A 539 -17.39 6.46 -32.49
N GLU A 540 -18.26 6.32 -33.49
CA GLU A 540 -17.96 5.63 -34.76
C GLU A 540 -17.04 6.41 -35.71
N THR A 541 -16.73 7.67 -35.39
CA THR A 541 -15.91 8.56 -36.22
C THR A 541 -14.43 8.49 -35.81
N PRO A 542 -13.49 8.27 -36.75
CA PRO A 542 -12.05 8.44 -36.51
C PRO A 542 -11.68 9.84 -36.00
N ASN A 543 -10.59 9.92 -35.23
CA ASN A 543 -9.87 11.16 -34.96
C ASN A 543 -8.52 11.16 -35.71
N VAL A 544 -7.87 12.32 -35.86
CA VAL A 544 -6.54 12.43 -36.51
C VAL A 544 -5.47 11.59 -35.79
N ILE A 545 -5.65 11.33 -34.50
CA ILE A 545 -4.81 10.40 -33.71
C ILE A 545 -5.03 8.94 -34.14
N ASP A 546 -6.27 8.53 -34.47
CA ASP A 546 -6.55 7.17 -34.96
C ASP A 546 -5.99 6.91 -36.36
N GLU A 547 -5.79 7.96 -37.16
CA GLU A 547 -5.12 7.87 -38.47
C GLU A 547 -3.62 7.68 -38.27
N TYR A 548 -2.98 8.56 -37.49
CA TYR A 548 -1.56 8.46 -37.11
C TYR A 548 -1.19 7.12 -36.45
N LEU A 549 -2.02 6.61 -35.54
CA LEU A 549 -1.82 5.30 -34.90
C LEU A 549 -2.04 4.13 -35.88
N ARG A 550 -2.87 4.28 -36.91
CA ARG A 550 -3.03 3.27 -37.98
C ARG A 550 -1.84 3.26 -38.94
N GLU A 551 -1.23 4.41 -39.26
CA GLU A 551 0.01 4.44 -40.05
C GLU A 551 1.14 3.67 -39.33
N ILE A 552 1.29 3.91 -38.01
CA ILE A 552 2.22 3.19 -37.14
C ILE A 552 1.90 1.68 -37.09
N GLU A 553 0.63 1.30 -36.98
CA GLU A 553 0.22 -0.11 -36.99
C GLU A 553 0.50 -0.79 -38.34
N ILE A 554 0.20 -0.14 -39.46
CA ILE A 554 0.42 -0.67 -40.81
C ILE A 554 1.90 -0.90 -41.10
N ASP A 555 2.78 0.03 -40.70
CA ASP A 555 4.22 -0.16 -40.87
C ASP A 555 4.77 -1.26 -39.94
N ALA A 556 4.25 -1.38 -38.72
CA ALA A 556 4.58 -2.49 -37.82
C ALA A 556 4.11 -3.85 -38.37
N ASP A 557 2.91 -3.93 -38.95
CA ASP A 557 2.35 -5.14 -39.60
C ASP A 557 3.03 -5.51 -40.92
N ARG A 558 3.67 -4.53 -41.58
CA ARG A 558 4.52 -4.75 -42.75
C ARG A 558 5.89 -5.31 -42.33
N LYS A 559 6.47 -4.77 -41.25
CA LYS A 559 7.80 -5.14 -40.73
C LYS A 559 7.80 -6.47 -39.96
N SER A 560 6.71 -6.81 -39.26
CA SER A 560 6.61 -8.05 -38.46
C SER A 560 6.53 -9.34 -39.27
N LYS A 561 6.17 -9.25 -40.56
CA LYS A 561 6.08 -10.39 -41.49
C LYS A 561 7.45 -10.90 -41.96
N VAL A 562 8.54 -10.17 -41.70
CA VAL A 562 9.89 -10.54 -42.11
C VAL A 562 10.41 -11.66 -41.21
N GLN A 563 10.48 -12.88 -41.77
CA GLN A 563 10.91 -14.08 -41.06
C GLN A 563 12.40 -14.04 -40.72
N GLY A 564 12.75 -14.46 -39.50
CA GLY A 564 14.12 -14.58 -38.97
C GLY A 564 14.50 -16.01 -38.63
N ASN A 565 15.79 -16.25 -38.40
CA ASN A 565 16.35 -17.59 -38.18
C ASN A 565 16.03 -18.23 -36.81
N ARG A 566 15.19 -17.63 -35.96
CA ARG A 566 14.76 -18.19 -34.66
C ARG A 566 13.38 -17.67 -34.21
N ILE A 567 12.71 -18.44 -33.35
CA ILE A 567 11.40 -18.06 -32.77
C ILE A 567 11.57 -16.92 -31.75
N SER A 568 10.73 -15.89 -31.85
CA SER A 568 10.72 -14.74 -30.96
C SER A 568 10.22 -15.14 -29.56
N ALA A 569 11.10 -15.02 -28.56
CA ALA A 569 10.72 -15.16 -27.15
C ALA A 569 9.84 -14.02 -26.61
N PHE A 570 9.47 -13.06 -27.47
CA PHE A 570 8.71 -11.86 -27.14
C PHE A 570 7.31 -11.83 -27.77
N PHE A 571 7.04 -12.67 -28.76
CA PHE A 571 5.76 -12.71 -29.51
C PHE A 571 4.54 -12.74 -28.58
N LEU A 572 3.69 -11.71 -28.69
CA LEU A 572 2.50 -11.50 -27.89
C LEU A 572 1.51 -10.59 -28.65
N PRO A 573 1.00 -11.01 -29.82
CA PRO A 573 0.36 -10.12 -30.79
C PRO A 573 -0.90 -9.43 -30.24
N GLY A 574 -1.64 -10.09 -29.36
CA GLY A 574 -2.84 -9.52 -28.72
C GLY A 574 -2.55 -8.31 -27.82
N LEU A 575 -1.31 -8.10 -27.38
CA LEU A 575 -0.92 -6.88 -26.65
C LEU A 575 -1.13 -5.60 -27.49
N SER A 576 -0.95 -5.70 -28.81
CA SER A 576 -0.96 -4.57 -29.75
C SER A 576 -2.21 -3.69 -29.64
N SER A 577 -3.39 -4.32 -29.62
CA SER A 577 -4.67 -3.60 -29.58
C SER A 577 -4.86 -2.82 -28.27
N VAL A 578 -4.36 -3.35 -27.15
CA VAL A 578 -4.41 -2.68 -25.85
C VAL A 578 -3.45 -1.50 -25.79
N ILE A 579 -2.24 -1.64 -26.37
CA ILE A 579 -1.29 -0.53 -26.48
C ILE A 579 -1.87 0.58 -27.37
N LEU A 580 -2.39 0.24 -28.55
CA LEU A 580 -2.99 1.22 -29.46
C LEU A 580 -4.20 1.93 -28.84
N ARG A 581 -5.08 1.20 -28.12
CA ARG A 581 -6.20 1.80 -27.35
C ARG A 581 -5.71 2.83 -26.33
N LEU A 582 -4.66 2.51 -25.55
CA LEU A 582 -4.08 3.44 -24.58
C LEU A 582 -3.37 4.63 -25.28
N SER A 583 -2.71 4.38 -26.40
CA SER A 583 -2.01 5.42 -27.19
C SER A 583 -2.93 6.48 -27.79
N ARG A 584 -4.25 6.23 -27.94
CA ARG A 584 -5.21 7.29 -28.30
C ARG A 584 -5.16 8.52 -27.39
N TYR A 585 -4.78 8.28 -26.13
CA TYR A 585 -4.74 9.29 -25.07
C TYR A 585 -3.32 9.79 -24.76
N PHE A 586 -2.33 9.49 -25.61
CA PHE A 586 -0.93 9.81 -25.33
C PHE A 586 -0.61 11.27 -24.93
N PRO A 587 -1.28 12.33 -25.46
CA PRO A 587 -0.99 13.71 -25.05
C PRO A 587 -1.35 14.02 -23.58
N LEU A 588 -2.11 13.13 -22.92
CA LEU A 588 -2.49 13.23 -21.51
C LEU A 588 -1.53 12.48 -20.57
N TRP A 589 -0.87 11.41 -21.02
CA TRP A 589 -0.02 10.57 -20.15
C TRP A 589 1.46 10.53 -20.50
N SER A 590 1.88 10.97 -21.68
CA SER A 590 3.31 11.02 -22.05
C SER A 590 3.94 12.40 -21.89
N GLY A 591 5.27 12.44 -21.93
CA GLY A 591 6.08 13.67 -21.80
C GLY A 591 6.00 14.63 -23.01
N VAL A 592 5.40 14.23 -24.13
CA VAL A 592 5.49 14.95 -25.42
C VAL A 592 4.97 16.39 -25.40
N MET A 593 4.05 16.72 -24.48
CA MET A 593 3.47 18.06 -24.33
C MET A 593 4.19 18.92 -23.27
N VAL A 594 5.12 18.37 -22.49
CA VAL A 594 5.79 19.07 -21.36
C VAL A 594 6.49 20.35 -21.82
N SER A 595 7.26 20.26 -22.91
CA SER A 595 7.97 21.39 -23.51
C SER A 595 7.01 22.42 -24.11
N LYS A 596 5.91 21.97 -24.73
CA LYS A 596 4.88 22.83 -25.34
C LYS A 596 4.14 23.69 -24.30
N PHE A 597 3.84 23.14 -23.12
CA PHE A 597 3.22 23.88 -22.02
C PHE A 597 4.23 24.58 -21.08
N ASN A 598 5.55 24.44 -21.32
CA ASN A 598 6.61 24.89 -20.41
C ASN A 598 6.44 24.39 -18.96
N SER A 599 6.04 23.12 -18.78
CA SER A 599 5.84 22.56 -17.44
C SER A 599 7.18 22.31 -16.74
N PRO A 600 7.36 22.76 -15.48
CA PRO A 600 8.53 22.40 -14.67
C PRO A 600 8.50 20.94 -14.21
N ASN A 601 7.34 20.28 -14.32
CA ASN A 601 7.15 18.89 -13.91
C ASN A 601 7.35 17.97 -15.12
N PHE A 602 8.51 17.31 -15.26
CA PHE A 602 8.66 16.32 -16.33
C PHE A 602 7.66 15.15 -16.17
N ILE A 603 7.53 14.63 -14.95
CA ILE A 603 6.61 13.53 -14.61
C ILE A 603 5.39 14.10 -13.86
N ALA A 604 4.18 13.73 -14.29
CA ALA A 604 2.93 14.05 -13.59
C ALA A 604 2.72 13.14 -12.37
N THR A 605 2.33 13.69 -11.22
CA THR A 605 1.91 12.87 -10.07
C THR A 605 0.72 13.41 -9.26
N SER A 606 -0.14 12.51 -8.80
CA SER A 606 -1.24 12.76 -7.85
C SER A 606 -0.84 12.56 -6.37
N ALA A 607 0.42 12.22 -6.08
CA ALA A 607 0.92 12.01 -4.71
C ALA A 607 0.56 13.10 -3.68
N PRO A 608 0.44 14.41 -4.02
CA PRO A 608 -0.05 15.42 -3.08
C PRO A 608 -1.46 15.15 -2.54
N VAL A 609 -2.42 14.77 -3.39
CA VAL A 609 -3.81 14.53 -2.94
C VAL A 609 -3.95 13.21 -2.17
N GLU A 610 -3.24 12.16 -2.57
CA GLU A 610 -3.18 10.91 -1.78
C GLU A 610 -2.49 11.10 -0.42
N SER A 611 -1.49 11.97 -0.34
CA SER A 611 -0.88 12.40 0.92
C SER A 611 -1.89 13.12 1.84
N ASP A 612 -2.73 14.00 1.27
CA ASP A 612 -3.77 14.72 2.02
C ASP A 612 -4.90 13.77 2.49
N PHE A 613 -5.36 12.84 1.62
CA PHE A 613 -6.28 11.78 2.02
C PHE A 613 -5.70 10.89 3.13
N ALA A 614 -4.40 10.62 3.11
CA ALA A 614 -3.72 9.89 4.17
C ALA A 614 -3.64 10.68 5.49
N GLU A 615 -3.34 11.98 5.44
CA GLU A 615 -3.38 12.92 6.58
C GLU A 615 -4.79 12.97 7.18
N LEU A 616 -5.82 13.19 6.35
CA LEU A 616 -7.22 13.22 6.73
C LEU A 616 -7.65 11.93 7.45
N LYS A 617 -7.46 10.77 6.82
CA LYS A 617 -7.87 9.47 7.37
C LYS A 617 -7.09 9.07 8.63
N LYS A 618 -5.77 9.28 8.67
CA LYS A 618 -4.87 8.71 9.69
C LYS A 618 -4.56 9.67 10.85
N ARG A 619 -4.65 10.99 10.64
CA ARG A 619 -4.37 12.03 11.66
C ARG A 619 -5.64 12.79 12.04
N ILE A 620 -6.28 13.48 11.08
CA ILE A 620 -7.42 14.38 11.39
C ILE A 620 -8.61 13.58 11.94
N LEU A 621 -8.98 12.46 11.30
CA LEU A 621 -10.11 11.60 11.69
C LEU A 621 -9.74 10.48 12.69
N LYS A 622 -8.53 10.49 13.26
CA LYS A 622 -7.95 9.39 14.10
C LYS A 622 -8.83 8.93 15.28
N PHE A 623 -9.58 9.84 15.90
CA PHE A 623 -10.40 9.58 17.09
C PHE A 623 -11.91 9.57 16.80
N ASP A 624 -12.28 9.29 15.55
CA ASP A 624 -13.65 9.30 15.04
C ASP A 624 -14.05 7.97 14.39
N LEU A 625 -15.35 7.65 14.44
CA LEU A 625 -15.90 6.46 13.82
C LEU A 625 -16.25 6.78 12.36
N GLN A 626 -15.43 6.28 11.44
CA GLN A 626 -15.66 6.30 10.00
C GLN A 626 -16.48 5.06 9.59
N PRO A 627 -17.38 5.14 8.59
CA PRO A 627 -17.91 6.36 7.99
C PRO A 627 -18.72 7.21 8.99
N MET A 628 -18.77 8.52 8.79
CA MET A 628 -19.58 9.47 9.58
C MET A 628 -20.64 10.19 8.74
N THR A 629 -21.55 10.95 9.36
CA THR A 629 -22.58 11.71 8.63
C THR A 629 -21.98 12.98 8.01
N ALA A 630 -22.53 13.44 6.88
CA ALA A 630 -21.94 14.51 6.07
C ALA A 630 -21.82 15.86 6.79
N ASP A 631 -22.80 16.21 7.63
CA ASP A 631 -22.77 17.34 8.58
C ASP A 631 -21.51 17.34 9.47
N ARG A 632 -21.26 16.23 10.17
CA ARG A 632 -20.13 16.04 11.09
C ARG A 632 -18.81 15.99 10.34
N PHE A 633 -18.79 15.41 9.15
CA PHE A 633 -17.60 15.40 8.31
C PHE A 633 -17.24 16.82 7.86
N ILE A 634 -18.16 17.55 7.23
CA ILE A 634 -17.88 18.90 6.68
C ILE A 634 -17.54 19.89 7.80
N ALA A 635 -18.28 19.89 8.92
CA ALA A 635 -17.98 20.76 10.05
C ALA A 635 -16.59 20.47 10.65
N LYS A 636 -16.21 19.19 10.77
CA LYS A 636 -14.86 18.83 11.24
C LYS A 636 -13.79 19.17 10.20
N HIS A 637 -14.07 18.96 8.92
CA HIS A 637 -13.08 19.13 7.87
C HIS A 637 -12.80 20.61 7.58
N LEU A 638 -13.83 21.47 7.48
CA LEU A 638 -13.65 22.91 7.34
C LEU A 638 -12.84 23.52 8.50
N ASN A 639 -13.07 23.09 9.74
CA ASN A 639 -12.25 23.49 10.89
C ASN A 639 -10.78 23.06 10.77
N ALA A 640 -10.49 21.91 10.13
CA ALA A 640 -9.11 21.48 9.86
C ALA A 640 -8.48 22.27 8.71
N LEU A 641 -9.21 22.47 7.60
CA LEU A 641 -8.79 23.27 6.44
C LEU A 641 -8.43 24.71 6.82
N GLU A 642 -9.17 25.30 7.76
CA GLU A 642 -8.90 26.63 8.32
C GLU A 642 -7.57 26.67 9.10
N GLY A 643 -7.25 25.60 9.83
CA GLY A 643 -5.95 25.42 10.48
C GLY A 643 -4.81 25.23 9.47
N SER A 644 -4.98 24.32 8.51
CA SER A 644 -4.02 24.04 7.44
C SER A 644 -3.72 25.28 6.60
N SER A 645 -4.74 26.09 6.28
CA SER A 645 -4.58 27.35 5.54
C SER A 645 -3.66 28.34 6.26
N LYS A 646 -3.83 28.49 7.59
CA LYS A 646 -2.99 29.36 8.42
C LYS A 646 -1.56 28.85 8.54
N LEU A 647 -1.38 27.53 8.71
CA LEU A 647 -0.06 26.90 8.76
C LEU A 647 0.69 27.02 7.42
N PHE A 648 0.00 26.77 6.29
CA PHE A 648 0.54 26.91 4.94
C PHE A 648 0.98 28.36 4.66
N ARG A 649 0.12 29.36 4.93
CA ARG A 649 0.46 30.78 4.76
C ARG A 649 1.61 31.20 5.66
N SER A 650 1.70 30.67 6.87
CA SER A 650 2.83 30.89 7.78
C SER A 650 4.14 30.30 7.24
N SER A 651 4.09 29.14 6.57
CA SER A 651 5.27 28.54 5.90
C SER A 651 5.66 29.26 4.60
N GLN A 652 4.68 29.76 3.83
CA GLN A 652 4.92 30.61 2.67
C GLN A 652 5.72 31.87 3.06
N LEU A 653 5.26 32.60 4.08
CA LEU A 653 5.94 33.81 4.58
C LEU A 653 7.35 33.51 5.12
N ARG A 654 7.54 32.37 5.82
CA ARG A 654 8.89 31.91 6.25
C ARG A 654 9.81 31.57 5.08
N ASN A 655 9.29 31.01 3.98
CA ASN A 655 10.09 30.71 2.80
C ASN A 655 10.52 32.00 2.10
N LEU A 656 9.57 32.91 1.82
CA LEU A 656 9.85 34.23 1.24
C LEU A 656 10.94 34.98 2.01
N TYR A 657 10.84 35.06 3.35
CA TYR A 657 11.85 35.73 4.18
C TYR A 657 13.26 35.12 4.05
N LYS A 658 13.37 33.79 3.98
CA LYS A 658 14.66 33.11 3.75
C LYS A 658 15.25 33.46 2.38
N THR A 659 14.41 33.44 1.34
CA THR A 659 14.81 33.75 -0.03
C THR A 659 15.32 35.20 -0.13
N THR A 660 14.63 36.16 0.49
CA THR A 660 15.09 37.55 0.57
C THR A 660 16.40 37.68 1.35
N GLN A 661 16.56 37.02 2.50
CA GLN A 661 17.84 37.04 3.24
C GLN A 661 19.01 36.47 2.42
N CYS A 662 18.81 35.39 1.65
CA CYS A 662 19.84 34.85 0.77
C CYS A 662 20.19 35.82 -0.37
N GLN A 663 19.22 36.55 -0.91
CA GLN A 663 19.44 37.60 -1.91
C GLN A 663 20.20 38.79 -1.31
N ASP A 664 19.83 39.29 -0.13
CA ASP A 664 20.52 40.37 0.58
C ASP A 664 21.97 40.00 0.94
N LEU A 665 22.22 38.76 1.34
CA LEU A 665 23.58 38.27 1.64
C LEU A 665 24.44 38.17 0.38
N ASN A 666 23.86 37.77 -0.76
CA ASN A 666 24.56 37.78 -2.04
C ASN A 666 24.81 39.21 -2.55
N LEU A 667 23.86 40.14 -2.41
CA LEU A 667 24.05 41.55 -2.73
C LEU A 667 25.17 42.18 -1.87
N LYS A 668 25.22 41.86 -0.57
CA LYS A 668 26.31 42.30 0.34
C LYS A 668 27.66 41.63 0.10
N LYS A 669 27.70 40.45 -0.53
CA LYS A 669 28.94 39.88 -1.11
C LYS A 669 29.36 40.66 -2.36
N ILE A 670 28.43 40.94 -3.27
CA ILE A 670 28.72 41.63 -4.53
C ILE A 670 29.18 43.08 -4.29
N SER A 671 28.63 43.79 -3.30
CA SER A 671 29.11 45.13 -2.93
C SER A 671 30.55 45.09 -2.42
N LYS A 672 30.89 44.16 -1.52
CA LYS A 672 32.27 43.98 -1.01
C LYS A 672 33.29 43.56 -2.07
N ILE A 673 32.84 42.96 -3.18
CA ILE A 673 33.71 42.65 -4.33
C ILE A 673 33.97 43.92 -5.16
N LYS A 674 32.99 44.83 -5.26
CA LYS A 674 33.12 46.08 -6.03
C LYS A 674 33.93 47.17 -5.33
N GLU A 675 34.07 47.13 -4.01
CA GLU A 675 34.92 48.07 -3.26
C GLU A 675 36.44 47.79 -3.40
N ASN A 676 36.83 46.61 -3.94
CA ASN A 676 38.22 46.13 -3.99
C ASN A 676 38.83 46.07 -5.41
N ILE A 677 38.23 46.72 -6.42
CA ILE A 677 38.81 46.78 -7.78
C ILE A 677 38.81 48.23 -8.29
N SER A 678 39.92 48.91 -8.06
CA SER A 678 40.30 50.13 -8.76
C SER A 678 41.01 49.78 -10.08
N PRO A 679 40.47 50.16 -11.26
CA PRO A 679 41.20 50.03 -12.52
C PRO A 679 42.09 51.26 -12.73
N GLU A 680 43.41 51.06 -12.76
CA GLU A 680 44.34 52.08 -13.25
C GLU A 680 44.35 52.13 -14.79
N THR A 681 44.70 53.30 -15.32
CA THR A 681 44.91 53.61 -16.75
C THR A 681 46.18 52.93 -17.28
N SER A 682 46.41 52.77 -18.60
CA SER A 682 45.87 53.46 -19.79
C SER A 682 45.56 52.44 -20.92
N ASP A 683 45.33 52.74 -22.22
CA ASP A 683 45.54 53.96 -23.01
C ASP A 683 44.60 54.07 -24.24
N GLU A 684 44.77 55.13 -25.02
CA GLU A 684 44.07 55.47 -26.26
C GLU A 684 44.95 55.21 -27.53
N PRO A 685 44.58 55.53 -28.81
CA PRO A 685 43.49 56.41 -29.27
C PRO A 685 42.65 55.95 -30.49
N SER A 686 41.63 56.78 -30.79
CA SER A 686 41.13 57.13 -32.15
C SER A 686 40.24 56.15 -32.96
N ASN A 687 39.24 56.59 -33.75
CA ASN A 687 38.34 57.78 -33.68
C ASN A 687 37.17 57.65 -34.71
N LYS A 688 36.08 58.44 -34.54
CA LYS A 688 35.11 58.91 -35.60
C LYS A 688 34.26 57.85 -36.35
N ASN A 689 32.96 58.00 -36.67
CA ASN A 689 31.99 59.11 -36.68
C ASN A 689 30.57 58.54 -36.38
N GLU A 690 29.74 59.13 -35.53
CA GLU A 690 28.77 60.23 -35.81
C GLU A 690 27.67 60.00 -36.87
N LYS A 691 26.39 60.00 -36.44
CA LYS A 691 25.43 61.10 -36.76
C LYS A 691 24.06 61.01 -36.04
N THR A 692 23.73 62.08 -35.29
CA THR A 692 22.45 62.86 -35.23
C THR A 692 21.05 62.19 -35.29
N LYS A 693 19.98 62.65 -34.59
CA LYS A 693 19.75 63.67 -33.53
C LYS A 693 18.25 63.66 -33.09
N SER A 694 17.95 63.89 -31.78
CA SER A 694 16.73 64.53 -31.18
C SER A 694 15.30 64.07 -31.58
N SER A 695 14.21 64.29 -30.84
CA SER A 695 13.85 65.01 -29.58
C SER A 695 12.57 64.36 -28.99
N LYS A 696 12.37 64.05 -27.70
CA LYS A 696 12.49 64.75 -26.39
C LYS A 696 11.11 65.15 -25.81
N SER A 697 11.00 65.05 -24.48
CA SER A 697 9.96 65.62 -23.58
C SER A 697 8.61 64.87 -23.51
N LYS A 698 7.92 64.81 -22.36
CA LYS A 698 8.27 65.29 -20.99
C LYS A 698 7.45 64.55 -19.93
N ASP A 699 8.06 64.19 -18.80
CA ASP A 699 7.32 63.85 -17.59
C ASP A 699 6.65 65.08 -16.97
N MET A 700 5.53 64.86 -16.28
CA MET A 700 4.81 65.86 -15.50
C MET A 700 4.48 65.28 -14.12
N SER A 701 5.05 65.84 -13.06
CA SER A 701 4.63 65.59 -11.69
C SER A 701 3.50 66.54 -11.30
N ILE A 702 2.57 66.12 -10.42
CA ILE A 702 1.92 66.95 -9.36
C ILE A 702 0.84 66.15 -8.58
N TYR A 703 0.94 66.23 -7.25
CA TYR A 703 -0.11 66.11 -6.21
C TYR A 703 -1.11 64.92 -6.15
N CYS A 704 -1.21 64.35 -4.94
CA CYS A 704 -2.44 64.51 -4.13
C CYS A 704 -2.07 64.78 -2.66
N ASN A 705 -2.91 65.52 -1.94
CA ASN A 705 -2.61 66.05 -0.60
C ASN A 705 -2.89 65.07 0.54
N GLU A 706 -2.05 65.09 1.58
CA GLU A 706 -2.49 64.77 2.94
C GLU A 706 -3.04 66.03 3.63
N ALA A 707 -4.12 65.89 4.40
CA ALA A 707 -4.67 66.97 5.23
C ALA A 707 -4.64 66.55 6.71
N LYS A 708 -3.95 67.33 7.55
CA LYS A 708 -3.78 67.05 8.99
C LYS A 708 -4.90 67.66 9.84
N LYS A 709 -5.35 66.89 10.84
CA LYS A 709 -5.67 67.37 12.20
C LYS A 709 -5.07 66.34 13.17
N GLN A 710 -4.06 66.70 13.97
CA GLN A 710 -4.13 67.50 15.20
C GLN A 710 -4.80 66.75 16.36
N ASP A 711 -3.95 66.31 17.29
CA ASP A 711 -4.18 66.38 18.74
C ASP A 711 -2.81 66.71 19.41
N PRO A 712 -2.78 67.23 20.66
CA PRO A 712 -1.73 68.17 21.09
C PRO A 712 -0.58 67.60 21.94
N ILE A 713 0.39 68.47 22.20
CA ILE A 713 1.60 68.27 23.02
C ILE A 713 1.31 68.60 24.50
N THR A 714 1.84 67.78 25.40
CA THR A 714 2.49 68.16 26.67
C THR A 714 3.64 67.16 26.87
N ASP A 715 4.91 67.56 26.90
CA ASP A 715 5.69 67.94 28.10
C ASP A 715 5.96 66.72 29.03
N GLU A 716 7.14 66.53 29.63
CA GLU A 716 8.15 67.54 30.02
C GLU A 716 9.60 67.00 29.95
N TYR A 717 10.60 67.90 30.01
CA TYR A 717 12.03 67.57 30.12
C TYR A 717 12.41 67.12 31.55
N ASN A 718 13.37 66.19 31.68
CA ASN A 718 14.73 66.57 32.13
C ASN A 718 15.77 65.42 32.08
N SER A 719 17.03 65.81 32.27
CA SER A 719 18.24 65.01 32.11
C SER A 719 19.06 64.89 33.41
N ASN A 720 20.21 64.19 33.32
CA ASN A 720 21.32 64.20 34.29
C ASN A 720 21.03 63.53 35.67
N GLU A 721 22.01 63.00 36.43
CA GLU A 721 23.31 62.38 36.08
C GLU A 721 23.80 61.52 37.29
N GLU A 722 24.83 60.71 37.06
CA GLU A 722 25.86 60.29 38.04
C GLU A 722 25.52 59.68 39.44
N ASN A 723 26.05 58.46 39.64
CA ASN A 723 26.84 58.03 40.81
C ASN A 723 26.21 57.85 42.22
N ASN A 724 26.10 56.57 42.64
CA ASN A 724 27.03 55.89 43.58
C ASN A 724 26.43 55.06 44.76
N THR A 725 27.11 53.94 45.03
CA THR A 725 27.20 53.16 46.29
C THR A 725 25.97 52.46 46.94
N ASN A 726 26.00 51.12 46.83
CA ASN A 726 25.92 50.14 47.93
C ASN A 726 24.61 49.94 48.75
N LYS A 727 23.96 48.78 48.55
CA LYS A 727 23.93 47.75 49.61
C LYS A 727 23.58 46.31 49.18
N SER A 728 24.31 45.36 49.80
CA SER A 728 23.96 43.97 50.13
C SER A 728 23.22 43.07 49.13
N PHE A 729 23.98 42.12 48.59
CA PHE A 729 23.56 40.81 48.08
C PHE A 729 22.84 39.98 49.17
N LEU A 730 21.84 39.17 48.79
CA LEU A 730 21.34 38.05 49.60
C LEU A 730 20.70 36.99 48.71
N GLN A 731 21.12 35.74 48.82
CA GLN A 731 20.72 34.63 47.96
C GLN A 731 20.65 33.33 48.78
N THR A 732 19.68 32.47 48.48
CA THR A 732 19.52 31.07 48.96
C THR A 732 19.25 30.80 50.46
N SER A 733 18.37 29.82 50.69
CA SER A 733 18.56 28.66 51.56
C SER A 733 17.51 27.61 51.13
N SER A 734 17.69 26.28 51.19
CA SER A 734 18.86 25.38 51.30
C SER A 734 18.49 24.11 50.47
N CYS A 735 19.25 23.03 50.27
CA CYS A 735 20.41 22.41 50.93
C CYS A 735 21.33 21.75 49.88
N ASP A 736 22.57 21.30 50.13
CA ASP A 736 23.68 21.71 51.04
C ASP A 736 24.96 20.92 50.59
N GLU A 737 26.12 21.17 51.22
CA GLU A 737 27.37 20.36 51.29
C GLU A 737 27.99 19.77 49.97
N ALA A 738 29.14 20.24 49.47
CA ALA A 738 30.54 20.11 49.96
C ALA A 738 31.23 18.78 49.51
N GLU A 739 32.54 18.70 49.22
CA GLU A 739 33.68 19.63 49.39
C GLU A 739 34.89 19.28 48.47
N ASN A 740 35.83 20.23 48.25
CA ASN A 740 37.29 20.10 47.97
C ASN A 740 37.84 19.13 46.86
N TRP A 741 39.01 19.33 46.20
CA TRP A 741 40.30 19.94 46.59
C TRP A 741 41.13 20.45 45.35
N TYR A 742 42.38 20.89 45.56
CA TYR A 742 43.27 21.69 44.67
C TYR A 742 44.53 20.96 44.11
N LYS A 743 45.18 21.55 43.08
CA LYS A 743 46.55 21.28 42.52
C LYS A 743 46.72 20.03 41.62
N GLY A 744 47.66 19.97 40.64
CA GLY A 744 48.50 21.02 40.01
C GLY A 744 49.90 20.55 39.51
N LYS A 745 50.46 21.23 38.47
CA LYS A 745 51.74 21.02 37.71
C LYS A 745 51.61 20.11 36.45
N LYS A 746 52.11 20.44 35.23
CA LYS A 746 53.43 20.93 34.69
C LYS A 746 54.49 19.80 34.64
N LEU A 747 55.39 19.65 33.64
CA LEU A 747 55.80 20.35 32.37
C LEU A 747 56.32 19.24 31.39
N ASN A 748 56.73 19.34 30.10
CA ASN A 748 57.18 20.32 29.07
C ASN A 748 56.48 20.00 27.71
N LYS A 749 56.60 20.66 26.53
CA LYS A 749 57.55 21.54 25.80
C LYS A 749 58.68 20.84 24.99
N TYR A 750 58.53 20.79 23.66
CA TYR A 750 59.54 21.25 22.66
C TYR A 750 58.91 21.43 21.24
N ILE A 751 59.69 22.00 20.31
CA ILE A 751 59.40 22.57 18.97
C ILE A 751 60.66 22.23 18.12
N VAL A 752 60.70 22.00 16.80
CA VAL A 752 60.02 22.52 15.58
C VAL A 752 59.56 21.34 14.66
N ASP A 753 59.24 21.38 13.35
CA ASP A 753 59.36 22.39 12.27
C ASP A 753 58.26 22.28 11.18
N HIS A 754 58.15 23.28 10.30
CA HIS A 754 57.23 23.33 9.15
C HIS A 754 57.87 22.84 7.84
N ASN A 755 57.10 22.12 7.00
CA ASN A 755 56.97 22.37 5.55
C ASN A 755 56.11 21.32 4.82
N SER A 756 54.95 21.73 4.29
CA SER A 756 54.45 21.38 2.95
C SER A 756 53.15 22.14 2.66
N MET A 757 52.85 22.37 1.38
CA MET A 757 51.75 23.21 0.91
C MET A 757 50.36 22.64 1.23
N VAL A 758 49.43 23.50 1.67
CA VAL A 758 47.99 23.30 1.47
C VAL A 758 47.63 23.98 0.15
N LEU A 759 46.94 23.25 -0.73
CA LEU A 759 46.29 23.81 -1.91
C LEU A 759 44.78 23.87 -1.62
N ASP A 760 44.22 25.07 -1.57
CA ASP A 760 42.75 25.23 -1.56
C ASP A 760 42.21 24.92 -2.96
N GLU A 761 41.24 24.01 -3.06
CA GLU A 761 40.38 23.92 -4.25
C GLU A 761 38.91 23.69 -3.85
N TYR A 762 38.03 24.27 -4.65
CA TYR A 762 36.68 24.66 -4.26
C TYR A 762 35.64 23.77 -4.94
N TYR A 763 34.75 23.10 -4.20
CA TYR A 763 33.56 22.47 -4.81
C TYR A 763 32.29 22.59 -3.97
N SER A 764 31.16 22.56 -4.67
CA SER A 764 29.82 22.95 -4.23
C SER A 764 29.05 21.85 -3.50
N ASP A 765 28.40 22.22 -2.39
CA ASP A 765 27.58 21.32 -1.58
C ASP A 765 26.07 21.53 -1.84
N GLU A 766 25.51 20.81 -2.82
CA GLU A 766 24.07 20.80 -3.09
C GLU A 766 23.32 19.96 -2.04
N THR A 767 22.89 20.60 -0.97
CA THR A 767 22.28 19.92 0.18
C THR A 767 20.82 19.51 -0.05
N SER A 768 20.63 18.31 -0.62
CA SER A 768 19.30 17.67 -0.75
C SER A 768 18.66 17.43 0.64
N VAL A 769 17.62 18.19 0.98
CA VAL A 769 16.98 18.13 2.32
C VAL A 769 16.12 16.87 2.47
N SER A 770 16.58 15.93 3.31
CA SER A 770 15.81 14.71 3.63
C SER A 770 14.54 14.98 4.45
N SER A 771 13.51 14.16 4.24
CA SER A 771 12.17 14.27 4.83
C SER A 771 12.06 13.88 6.33
N ASN A 772 13.08 14.18 7.14
CA ASN A 772 13.20 13.74 8.53
C ASN A 772 12.71 14.75 9.60
N SER A 773 12.34 15.98 9.25
CA SER A 773 11.94 17.02 10.23
C SER A 773 10.62 16.75 10.96
N LEU A 774 9.80 15.79 10.50
CA LEU A 774 8.47 15.47 11.04
C LEU A 774 8.44 14.26 12.00
N LYS A 775 9.60 13.86 12.56
CA LYS A 775 9.69 12.94 13.71
C LYS A 775 10.06 13.63 15.03
N ALA A 776 9.95 14.96 15.10
CA ALA A 776 10.07 15.69 16.35
C ALA A 776 8.89 15.38 17.30
N THR A 777 9.07 14.39 18.19
CA THR A 777 8.23 14.27 19.38
C THR A 777 8.55 15.41 20.32
N GLU A 778 7.57 16.28 20.55
CA GLU A 778 7.68 17.45 21.42
C GLU A 778 8.02 17.02 22.86
N ASN A 779 9.27 17.27 23.29
CA ASN A 779 9.84 16.70 24.53
C ASN A 779 9.79 17.64 25.74
N TRP A 780 8.96 18.69 25.69
CA TRP A 780 8.87 19.70 26.74
C TRP A 780 8.58 19.06 28.10
N ARG A 781 9.40 19.42 29.11
CA ARG A 781 9.45 18.84 30.47
C ARG A 781 10.02 17.41 30.59
N GLY A 782 10.73 16.89 29.59
CA GLY A 782 11.72 15.82 29.78
C GLY A 782 11.17 14.47 30.26
N ARG A 783 9.96 14.09 29.83
CA ARG A 783 9.35 12.78 30.15
C ARG A 783 8.94 11.98 28.91
N GLY A 784 9.77 12.01 27.87
CA GLY A 784 9.74 10.98 26.83
C GLY A 784 10.36 9.69 27.38
N ASN A 785 9.77 8.53 27.07
CA ASN A 785 10.23 7.25 27.63
C ASN A 785 11.69 6.96 27.24
N SER A 786 12.54 6.75 28.25
CA SER A 786 13.83 6.09 28.09
C SER A 786 13.60 4.59 27.95
N GLU A 787 13.77 4.03 26.75
CA GLU A 787 13.98 2.58 26.59
C GLU A 787 15.43 2.24 26.96
N ASP A 788 15.63 1.19 27.75
CA ASP A 788 16.89 0.92 28.46
C ASP A 788 18.09 0.65 27.54
N PRO A 789 19.25 1.32 27.74
CA PRO A 789 20.44 1.11 26.94
C PRO A 789 21.25 -0.11 27.40
N LYS A 790 20.87 -1.32 26.96
CA LYS A 790 21.74 -2.52 27.07
C LYS A 790 22.02 -3.15 25.70
N LEU A 791 23.31 -3.25 25.39
CA LEU A 791 23.87 -3.59 24.09
C LEU A 791 23.39 -4.93 23.51
N SER A 792 23.17 -4.94 22.20
CA SER A 792 23.82 -5.93 21.35
C SER A 792 24.49 -5.21 20.17
N LYS A 793 25.77 -5.49 19.92
CA LYS A 793 26.55 -4.81 18.87
C LYS A 793 26.20 -5.41 17.50
N SER A 794 25.39 -4.73 16.70
CA SER A 794 25.21 -5.04 15.27
C SER A 794 25.75 -3.91 14.41
N LYS A 795 26.60 -4.25 13.43
CA LYS A 795 27.29 -3.31 12.53
C LYS A 795 26.32 -2.38 11.81
N ASP A 796 26.77 -1.17 11.51
CA ASP A 796 26.03 -0.15 10.76
C ASP A 796 25.43 -0.71 9.48
N ARG A 797 24.10 -0.84 9.48
CA ARG A 797 23.35 -1.10 8.27
C ARG A 797 23.29 0.19 7.47
N ILE A 798 24.26 0.37 6.57
CA ILE A 798 24.12 1.24 5.41
C ILE A 798 22.79 0.87 4.74
N ILE A 799 21.80 1.74 4.86
CA ILE A 799 20.46 1.54 4.28
C ILE A 799 20.61 1.73 2.78
N LYS A 800 20.89 0.64 2.06
CA LYS A 800 20.82 0.63 0.60
C LYS A 800 19.40 1.06 0.20
N LYS A 801 19.29 2.12 -0.61
CA LYS A 801 18.03 2.56 -1.23
C LYS A 801 17.33 1.34 -1.85
N ARG A 802 16.01 1.20 -1.65
CA ARG A 802 15.21 0.23 -2.41
C ARG A 802 15.26 0.63 -3.89
N PHE A 803 15.62 -0.31 -4.76
CA PHE A 803 15.48 -0.16 -6.22
C PHE A 803 13.99 0.06 -6.55
N ARG A 804 13.67 1.09 -7.33
CA ARG A 804 12.32 1.36 -7.84
C ARG A 804 12.08 0.50 -9.07
N LYS A 805 11.55 -0.71 -8.82
CA LYS A 805 11.25 -1.86 -9.70
C LYS A 805 11.11 -1.63 -11.23
N TYR A 806 10.55 -0.50 -11.67
CA TYR A 806 10.39 -0.14 -13.08
C TYR A 806 10.90 1.26 -13.46
N MET A 807 11.28 2.12 -12.51
CA MET A 807 11.61 3.55 -12.74
C MET A 807 13.12 3.86 -12.80
N ASP A 808 13.98 3.00 -12.26
CA ASP A 808 15.43 3.19 -12.37
C ASP A 808 15.95 2.77 -13.77
N PRO A 809 17.09 3.30 -14.26
CA PRO A 809 17.80 2.73 -15.41
C PRO A 809 18.21 1.29 -15.12
N ASN A 810 17.67 0.34 -15.89
CA ASN A 810 17.97 -1.08 -15.68
C ASN A 810 19.18 -1.48 -16.54
N GLN A 811 20.37 -1.00 -16.17
CA GLN A 811 21.65 -1.42 -16.79
C GLN A 811 21.80 -2.95 -16.79
N ASP A 812 21.26 -3.60 -15.77
CA ASP A 812 21.25 -5.05 -15.62
C ASP A 812 20.10 -5.71 -16.44
N ILE A 813 19.34 -5.02 -17.31
CA ILE A 813 18.18 -5.61 -18.02
C ILE A 813 18.56 -6.71 -18.99
N GLU A 814 19.62 -6.50 -19.77
CA GLU A 814 20.21 -7.58 -20.57
C GLU A 814 20.69 -8.69 -19.65
N ARG A 815 21.33 -8.35 -18.53
CA ARG A 815 21.66 -9.33 -17.49
C ARG A 815 20.42 -9.94 -16.81
N PHE A 816 19.20 -9.42 -16.89
CA PHE A 816 18.00 -10.04 -16.34
C PHE A 816 17.35 -11.00 -17.34
N LEU A 817 17.21 -10.56 -18.59
CA LEU A 817 16.71 -11.36 -19.72
C LEU A 817 17.71 -12.50 -20.02
N ASN A 818 18.98 -12.16 -20.26
CA ASN A 818 20.08 -13.10 -20.49
C ASN A 818 20.48 -13.90 -19.23
N LYS A 819 20.10 -13.52 -18.00
CA LYS A 819 20.11 -14.45 -16.83
C LYS A 819 19.03 -15.53 -16.99
N LYS A 820 19.26 -16.47 -17.89
CA LYS A 820 18.68 -17.83 -17.84
C LYS A 820 17.15 -17.97 -18.01
N SER A 821 16.42 -17.06 -18.68
CA SER A 821 15.01 -17.38 -19.03
C SER A 821 14.35 -16.67 -20.23
N THR A 822 15.09 -15.95 -21.08
CA THR A 822 14.60 -15.57 -22.44
C THR A 822 15.53 -16.07 -23.56
N ARG A 823 16.49 -16.93 -23.18
CA ARG A 823 17.11 -17.95 -24.02
C ARG A 823 16.90 -19.29 -23.31
N SER A 824 16.96 -20.42 -24.01
CA SER A 824 16.84 -21.79 -23.50
C SER A 824 18.03 -22.24 -22.63
N ASN A 825 18.46 -21.38 -21.71
CA ASN A 825 19.52 -21.62 -20.73
C ASN A 825 18.94 -22.27 -19.46
N LEU A 826 18.32 -23.44 -19.66
CA LEU A 826 17.75 -24.23 -18.58
C LEU A 826 18.88 -24.80 -17.72
N ASN A 827 18.73 -24.73 -16.40
CA ASN A 827 19.57 -25.50 -15.51
C ASN A 827 19.18 -26.98 -15.68
N SER A 828 19.89 -27.69 -16.55
CA SER A 828 19.86 -29.16 -16.63
C SER A 828 20.46 -29.84 -15.39
N LEU A 829 21.08 -29.07 -14.50
CA LEU A 829 21.38 -29.47 -13.12
C LEU A 829 20.11 -29.98 -12.43
N ILE A 830 20.05 -31.30 -12.27
CA ILE A 830 19.11 -31.98 -11.40
C ILE A 830 19.70 -32.01 -9.97
N ILE A 831 18.85 -31.89 -8.96
CA ILE A 831 19.29 -31.83 -7.55
C ILE A 831 19.27 -33.24 -6.94
N ASN A 832 20.30 -33.54 -6.14
CA ASN A 832 20.42 -34.83 -5.45
C ASN A 832 19.16 -35.17 -4.64
N GLY A 833 18.77 -36.44 -4.66
CA GLY A 833 17.67 -37.00 -3.87
C GLY A 833 17.77 -36.70 -2.37
N ASN A 834 18.98 -36.69 -1.80
CA ASN A 834 19.23 -36.43 -0.37
C ASN A 834 18.90 -34.98 0.06
N ILE A 835 18.80 -34.04 -0.89
CA ILE A 835 18.37 -32.65 -0.66
C ILE A 835 16.92 -32.44 -1.16
N GLY A 836 16.31 -33.45 -1.78
CA GLY A 836 14.97 -33.41 -2.33
C GLY A 836 13.87 -33.34 -1.27
N THR A 837 12.74 -32.72 -1.63
CA THR A 837 11.51 -32.79 -0.80
C THR A 837 10.65 -34.00 -1.21
N PRO A 838 9.90 -34.63 -0.29
CA PRO A 838 9.11 -35.83 -0.61
C PRO A 838 8.08 -35.60 -1.72
N LEU A 839 8.22 -36.34 -2.82
CA LEU A 839 7.37 -36.28 -3.99
C LEU A 839 6.00 -36.91 -3.69
N ARG A 840 4.91 -36.26 -4.11
CA ARG A 840 3.55 -36.83 -4.00
C ARG A 840 3.14 -37.51 -5.31
N MET A 841 2.79 -38.79 -5.24
CA MET A 841 2.19 -39.55 -6.34
C MET A 841 1.03 -40.41 -5.81
N ALA A 842 -0.16 -40.20 -6.36
CA ALA A 842 -1.42 -40.73 -5.84
C ALA A 842 -1.55 -40.48 -4.31
N LYS A 843 -1.88 -41.51 -3.53
CA LYS A 843 -2.02 -41.43 -2.07
C LYS A 843 -0.69 -41.46 -1.29
N ASN A 844 0.44 -41.68 -1.98
CA ASN A 844 1.75 -41.91 -1.36
C ASN A 844 2.67 -40.69 -1.44
N LYS A 845 3.55 -40.56 -0.45
CA LYS A 845 4.76 -39.73 -0.50
C LYS A 845 5.96 -40.64 -0.82
N TYR A 846 6.88 -40.14 -1.63
CA TYR A 846 8.11 -40.83 -2.01
C TYR A 846 9.32 -39.98 -1.68
N LEU A 847 10.31 -40.58 -1.02
CA LEU A 847 11.66 -40.03 -0.88
C LEU A 847 12.61 -40.93 -1.68
N VAL A 848 13.42 -40.33 -2.55
CA VAL A 848 14.42 -41.05 -3.35
C VAL A 848 15.78 -40.51 -2.93
N LEU A 849 16.67 -41.38 -2.48
CA LEU A 849 17.95 -41.04 -1.86
C LEU A 849 19.13 -41.51 -2.74
N ASN A 850 20.31 -40.94 -2.48
CA ASN A 850 21.60 -41.33 -3.07
C ASN A 850 21.64 -41.34 -4.61
N THR A 851 20.92 -40.41 -5.28
CA THR A 851 20.70 -40.43 -6.74
C THR A 851 21.89 -39.99 -7.60
N CYS A 852 23.02 -39.58 -7.00
CA CYS A 852 24.19 -39.06 -7.73
C CYS A 852 24.78 -39.95 -8.85
N PRO A 853 24.74 -41.31 -8.81
CA PRO A 853 25.23 -42.12 -9.93
C PRO A 853 24.38 -41.92 -11.20
N MET A 854 23.06 -41.73 -11.04
CA MET A 854 22.17 -41.41 -12.15
C MET A 854 22.29 -39.95 -12.56
N ASP A 855 22.27 -39.04 -11.59
CA ASP A 855 22.26 -37.59 -11.84
C ASP A 855 23.53 -37.12 -12.56
N ALA A 856 24.69 -37.71 -12.26
CA ALA A 856 25.95 -37.42 -12.95
C ALA A 856 25.97 -37.87 -14.42
N VAL A 857 25.45 -39.06 -14.74
CA VAL A 857 25.34 -39.57 -16.12
C VAL A 857 24.34 -38.73 -16.93
N VAL A 858 23.18 -38.42 -16.34
CA VAL A 858 22.16 -37.56 -16.95
C VAL A 858 22.73 -36.18 -17.29
N ALA A 859 23.56 -35.60 -16.42
CA ALA A 859 24.19 -34.31 -16.68
C ALA A 859 25.09 -34.35 -17.93
N ILE A 860 25.95 -35.38 -18.08
CA ILE A 860 26.81 -35.55 -19.26
C ILE A 860 25.96 -35.70 -20.53
N ILE A 861 24.98 -36.60 -20.54
CA ILE A 861 24.13 -36.87 -21.71
C ILE A 861 23.32 -35.63 -22.11
N ALA A 862 22.72 -34.93 -21.13
CA ALA A 862 21.96 -33.71 -21.40
C ALA A 862 22.85 -32.57 -21.93
N MET A 863 24.09 -32.43 -21.44
CA MET A 863 25.04 -31.44 -21.94
C MET A 863 25.53 -31.77 -23.35
N ALA A 864 25.80 -33.03 -23.66
CA ALA A 864 26.17 -33.49 -24.99
C ALA A 864 25.03 -33.31 -26.01
N TYR A 865 23.79 -33.59 -25.61
CA TYR A 865 22.58 -33.32 -26.43
C TYR A 865 22.39 -31.83 -26.76
N ILE A 866 22.87 -30.91 -25.91
CA ILE A 866 22.87 -29.47 -26.21
C ILE A 866 23.96 -29.11 -27.22
N ASP A 867 25.16 -29.67 -27.05
CA ASP A 867 26.39 -29.21 -27.72
C ASP A 867 26.70 -29.90 -29.06
N PHE A 868 26.26 -31.14 -29.28
CA PHE A 868 26.65 -31.95 -30.44
C PHE A 868 25.42 -32.40 -31.24
N GLN A 869 25.25 -31.86 -32.46
CA GLN A 869 24.04 -32.09 -33.27
C GLN A 869 23.92 -33.54 -33.78
N SER A 870 25.02 -34.26 -34.01
CA SER A 870 25.02 -35.69 -34.32
C SER A 870 24.41 -36.51 -33.18
N TYR A 871 24.87 -36.28 -31.95
CA TYR A 871 24.36 -36.96 -30.76
C TYR A 871 22.93 -36.55 -30.39
N ARG A 872 22.53 -35.31 -30.71
CA ARG A 872 21.12 -34.90 -30.70
C ARG A 872 20.28 -35.77 -31.63
N ASN A 873 20.66 -35.92 -32.90
CA ASN A 873 19.90 -36.70 -33.87
C ASN A 873 19.72 -38.16 -33.42
N PHE A 874 20.80 -38.79 -32.92
CA PHE A 874 20.74 -40.13 -32.32
C PHE A 874 19.72 -40.22 -31.17
N ILE A 875 19.84 -39.35 -30.16
CA ILE A 875 18.90 -39.32 -29.03
C ILE A 875 17.46 -38.99 -29.49
N ASP A 876 17.29 -38.15 -30.51
CA ASP A 876 15.98 -37.79 -31.06
C ASP A 876 15.28 -38.97 -31.76
N SER A 877 16.05 -39.92 -32.31
CA SER A 877 15.55 -41.19 -32.86
C SER A 877 15.38 -42.32 -31.84
N SER A 878 15.90 -42.18 -30.61
CA SER A 878 15.93 -43.27 -29.63
C SER A 878 14.65 -43.33 -28.78
N GLU A 879 14.08 -44.52 -28.61
CA GLU A 879 12.97 -44.75 -27.65
C GLU A 879 13.46 -44.91 -26.20
N ASN A 880 14.78 -45.01 -25.96
CA ASN A 880 15.34 -45.31 -24.66
C ASN A 880 14.91 -44.27 -23.60
N HIS A 881 14.38 -44.74 -22.46
CA HIS A 881 13.83 -43.87 -21.41
C HIS A 881 14.85 -42.95 -20.74
N MET A 882 16.11 -43.36 -20.62
CA MET A 882 17.19 -42.57 -19.99
C MET A 882 17.69 -41.47 -20.93
N LEU A 883 17.82 -41.77 -22.23
CA LEU A 883 18.12 -40.78 -23.26
C LEU A 883 16.98 -39.77 -23.40
N ASN A 884 15.72 -40.21 -23.44
CA ASN A 884 14.56 -39.31 -23.47
C ASN A 884 14.41 -38.46 -22.21
N PHE A 885 14.75 -39.00 -21.03
CA PHE A 885 14.80 -38.24 -19.78
C PHE A 885 15.89 -37.15 -19.83
N SER A 886 17.07 -37.49 -20.33
CA SER A 886 18.19 -36.54 -20.51
C SER A 886 17.87 -35.44 -21.54
N LYS A 887 17.22 -35.81 -22.66
CA LYS A 887 16.64 -34.89 -23.66
C LYS A 887 15.63 -33.92 -23.04
N LYS A 888 14.68 -34.41 -22.22
CA LYS A 888 13.76 -33.53 -21.47
C LYS A 888 14.49 -32.60 -20.51
N ILE A 889 15.59 -33.03 -19.90
CA ILE A 889 16.41 -32.20 -19.00
C ILE A 889 17.24 -31.15 -19.76
N ALA A 890 17.64 -31.43 -21.00
CA ALA A 890 18.23 -30.43 -21.89
C ALA A 890 17.17 -29.41 -22.39
N LEU A 891 16.02 -29.89 -22.85
CA LEU A 891 14.97 -29.08 -23.47
C LEU A 891 14.07 -28.32 -22.48
N TYR A 892 13.89 -28.82 -21.25
CA TYR A 892 12.95 -28.28 -20.25
C TYR A 892 13.52 -28.16 -18.82
N GLY A 893 14.77 -28.61 -18.57
CA GLY A 893 15.43 -28.49 -17.26
C GLY A 893 14.82 -29.36 -16.14
N SER A 894 15.25 -29.10 -14.90
CA SER A 894 14.73 -29.80 -13.72
C SER A 894 13.40 -29.18 -13.21
N THR A 895 12.29 -29.81 -13.54
CA THR A 895 10.92 -29.45 -13.11
C THR A 895 10.38 -30.44 -12.07
N THR A 896 9.26 -30.11 -11.41
CA THR A 896 8.55 -31.06 -10.53
C THR A 896 8.07 -32.31 -11.27
N ASN A 897 7.88 -32.26 -12.60
CA ASN A 897 7.59 -33.47 -13.38
C ASN A 897 8.86 -34.29 -13.64
N THR A 898 9.99 -33.63 -13.93
CA THR A 898 11.31 -34.27 -14.07
C THR A 898 11.65 -35.14 -12.85
N TYR A 899 11.41 -34.65 -11.63
CA TYR A 899 11.66 -35.45 -10.42
C TYR A 899 10.69 -36.64 -10.26
N LYS A 900 9.45 -36.56 -10.78
CA LYS A 900 8.54 -37.73 -10.84
C LYS A 900 8.99 -38.75 -11.87
N GLU A 901 9.47 -38.30 -13.03
CA GLU A 901 10.03 -39.19 -14.06
C GLU A 901 11.30 -39.90 -13.54
N ARG A 902 12.20 -39.20 -12.83
CA ARG A 902 13.33 -39.83 -12.12
C ARG A 902 12.88 -40.92 -11.15
N LEU A 903 11.84 -40.64 -10.36
CA LEU A 903 11.24 -41.60 -9.42
C LEU A 903 10.67 -42.84 -10.15
N ILE A 904 10.02 -42.67 -11.30
CA ILE A 904 9.51 -43.79 -12.11
C ILE A 904 10.67 -44.64 -12.66
N ILE A 905 11.71 -44.01 -13.22
CA ILE A 905 12.89 -44.70 -13.77
C ILE A 905 13.62 -45.49 -12.67
N LEU A 906 13.94 -44.85 -11.55
CA LEU A 906 14.66 -45.52 -10.45
C LEU A 906 13.83 -46.62 -9.78
N LYS A 907 12.50 -46.47 -9.70
CA LYS A 907 11.63 -47.52 -9.15
C LYS A 907 11.60 -48.80 -10.01
N ASN A 908 12.00 -48.74 -11.28
CA ASN A 908 12.11 -49.94 -12.12
C ASN A 908 13.41 -50.73 -11.88
N ILE A 909 14.39 -50.16 -11.17
CA ILE A 909 15.71 -50.79 -10.91
C ILE A 909 16.11 -50.86 -9.42
N PHE A 910 15.40 -50.17 -8.52
CA PHE A 910 15.61 -50.21 -7.07
C PHE A 910 14.34 -50.60 -6.31
N ASN A 911 14.51 -51.40 -5.25
CA ASN A 911 13.40 -51.85 -4.41
C ASN A 911 12.81 -50.73 -3.53
N GLU A 912 11.49 -50.72 -3.39
CA GLU A 912 10.76 -49.80 -2.52
C GLU A 912 10.73 -50.34 -1.08
N SER A 913 11.25 -49.60 -0.10
CA SER A 913 11.27 -50.07 1.29
C SER A 913 9.88 -49.96 1.95
N LYS A 914 9.49 -51.03 2.66
CA LYS A 914 8.22 -51.11 3.40
C LYS A 914 8.30 -50.29 4.69
N SER A 915 7.81 -49.05 4.67
CA SER A 915 7.57 -48.27 5.90
C SER A 915 6.12 -48.47 6.39
N ILE A 916 5.90 -48.27 7.69
CA ILE A 916 4.60 -48.39 8.39
C ILE A 916 3.70 -47.15 8.09
N SER A 917 4.13 -46.23 7.23
CA SER A 917 3.46 -44.95 6.96
C SER A 917 3.23 -44.70 5.47
N ASN A 918 2.44 -43.66 5.15
CA ASN A 918 2.22 -43.17 3.78
C ASN A 918 3.48 -42.55 3.11
N LEU A 919 4.67 -42.74 3.68
CA LEU A 919 5.97 -42.41 3.10
C LEU A 919 6.70 -43.69 2.70
N LYS A 920 7.10 -43.78 1.43
CA LYS A 920 7.92 -44.85 0.85
C LYS A 920 9.30 -44.31 0.51
N ILE A 921 10.34 -45.10 0.73
CA ILE A 921 11.72 -44.70 0.46
C ILE A 921 12.30 -45.62 -0.62
N ILE A 922 13.05 -45.03 -1.55
CA ILE A 922 13.89 -45.75 -2.52
C ILE A 922 15.31 -45.25 -2.31
N ASP A 923 16.24 -46.13 -1.96
CA ASP A 923 17.66 -45.83 -1.94
C ASP A 923 18.26 -46.24 -3.28
N ALA A 924 18.85 -45.29 -4.01
CA ALA A 924 19.44 -45.49 -5.34
C ALA A 924 20.99 -45.61 -5.29
N ARG A 925 21.57 -45.85 -4.11
CA ARG A 925 23.02 -46.06 -3.93
C ARG A 925 23.50 -47.25 -4.78
N CYS A 926 24.39 -46.97 -5.72
CA CYS A 926 24.99 -47.94 -6.64
C CYS A 926 26.27 -47.35 -7.28
N ASN A 927 27.02 -48.18 -8.01
CA ASN A 927 28.05 -47.70 -8.93
C ASN A 927 27.39 -47.13 -10.21
N VAL A 928 27.98 -46.10 -10.81
CA VAL A 928 27.63 -45.54 -12.14
C VAL A 928 27.48 -46.63 -13.21
N SER A 929 28.37 -47.63 -13.21
CA SER A 929 28.34 -48.77 -14.14
C SER A 929 27.01 -49.56 -14.09
N PHE A 930 26.38 -49.66 -12.90
CA PHE A 930 25.07 -50.29 -12.74
C PHE A 930 23.96 -49.46 -13.39
N ILE A 931 24.00 -48.13 -13.27
CA ILE A 931 23.05 -47.23 -13.94
C ILE A 931 23.15 -47.37 -15.46
N VAL A 932 24.36 -47.31 -16.03
CA VAL A 932 24.59 -47.46 -17.47
C VAL A 932 24.09 -48.83 -17.94
N THR A 933 24.54 -49.91 -17.29
CA THR A 933 24.18 -51.29 -17.65
C THR A 933 22.69 -51.58 -17.56
N LYS A 934 21.95 -50.97 -16.61
CA LYS A 934 20.50 -51.20 -16.46
C LYS A 934 19.63 -50.26 -17.30
N LEU A 935 20.04 -49.02 -17.51
CA LEU A 935 19.21 -48.01 -18.18
C LEU A 935 19.53 -47.78 -19.66
N LEU A 936 20.73 -48.16 -20.12
CA LEU A 936 21.18 -48.04 -21.52
C LEU A 936 21.32 -49.42 -22.21
N LYS A 937 20.72 -50.48 -21.67
CA LYS A 937 20.76 -51.86 -22.21
C LYS A 937 20.35 -52.00 -23.69
N ASP A 938 19.51 -51.09 -24.20
CA ASP A 938 18.98 -51.11 -25.57
C ASP A 938 19.79 -50.20 -26.52
N VAL A 939 20.82 -49.53 -26.01
CA VAL A 939 21.74 -48.63 -26.69
C VAL A 939 23.15 -48.85 -26.10
N PRO A 940 23.79 -49.99 -26.40
CA PRO A 940 25.07 -50.36 -25.80
C PRO A 940 26.24 -49.53 -26.36
N SER A 941 27.37 -49.50 -25.65
CA SER A 941 28.60 -48.84 -26.11
C SER A 941 29.30 -49.60 -27.25
N ALA A 942 29.20 -50.93 -27.24
CA ALA A 942 29.74 -51.80 -28.28
C ALA A 942 28.89 -53.05 -28.49
N ILE A 943 29.01 -53.66 -29.68
CA ILE A 943 28.47 -54.99 -29.99
C ILE A 943 29.64 -55.91 -30.34
N GLU A 944 29.76 -57.02 -29.60
CA GLU A 944 30.77 -58.04 -29.81
C GLU A 944 30.17 -59.23 -30.60
N ASN A 945 30.73 -59.49 -31.77
CA ASN A 945 30.38 -60.61 -32.63
C ASN A 945 31.35 -61.77 -32.35
N ILE A 946 30.82 -62.86 -31.78
CA ILE A 946 31.53 -64.09 -31.44
C ILE A 946 31.14 -65.16 -32.46
N LYS A 947 32.15 -65.73 -33.13
CA LYS A 947 31.97 -66.82 -34.11
C LYS A 947 32.98 -67.93 -33.85
N CYS A 948 32.49 -69.12 -33.52
CA CYS A 948 33.30 -70.33 -33.40
C CYS A 948 33.54 -71.00 -34.77
N SER A 949 34.68 -71.68 -34.92
CA SER A 949 34.97 -72.52 -36.10
C SER A 949 34.13 -73.79 -36.15
N ASP A 950 33.57 -74.23 -35.02
CA ASP A 950 32.65 -75.35 -34.94
C ASP A 950 31.20 -74.89 -35.18
N ASN A 951 30.62 -75.39 -36.28
CA ASN A 951 29.25 -75.09 -36.71
C ASN A 951 28.15 -75.72 -35.84
N ASN A 952 28.49 -76.58 -34.88
CA ASN A 952 27.56 -77.21 -33.93
C ASN A 952 27.68 -76.62 -32.51
N CYS A 953 28.63 -75.70 -32.28
CA CYS A 953 28.84 -75.06 -30.98
C CYS A 953 27.76 -74.01 -30.66
N ILE A 954 27.42 -73.85 -29.38
CA ILE A 954 26.54 -72.78 -28.87
C ILE A 954 27.04 -71.36 -29.23
N ASN A 955 28.35 -71.21 -29.48
CA ASN A 955 28.98 -69.96 -29.92
C ASN A 955 29.20 -69.89 -31.46
N LYS A 956 28.45 -70.67 -32.26
CA LYS A 956 28.50 -70.65 -33.74
C LYS A 956 28.42 -69.23 -34.31
N HIS A 957 27.41 -68.47 -33.88
CA HIS A 957 27.31 -67.03 -34.12
C HIS A 957 26.50 -66.42 -32.97
N LYS A 958 27.14 -65.59 -32.16
CA LYS A 958 26.55 -64.97 -30.97
C LYS A 958 26.94 -63.49 -30.95
N GLN A 959 25.96 -62.62 -30.71
CA GLN A 959 26.20 -61.21 -30.46
C GLN A 959 26.04 -60.92 -28.97
N ILE A 960 26.92 -60.07 -28.42
CA ILE A 960 26.86 -59.61 -27.03
C ILE A 960 26.86 -58.07 -27.05
N ALA A 961 25.85 -57.47 -26.42
CA ALA A 961 25.77 -56.04 -26.19
C ALA A 961 26.63 -55.68 -24.96
N ASN A 962 27.63 -54.83 -25.15
CA ASN A 962 28.53 -54.33 -24.12
C ASN A 962 28.13 -52.88 -23.80
N MET A 963 27.34 -52.69 -22.75
CA MET A 963 26.80 -51.38 -22.34
C MET A 963 27.90 -50.41 -21.90
N THR A 964 28.97 -50.94 -21.31
CA THR A 964 30.20 -50.27 -20.93
C THR A 964 31.41 -51.02 -21.52
N ILE A 965 32.57 -50.35 -21.54
CA ILE A 965 33.82 -50.90 -22.05
C ILE A 965 34.91 -50.78 -20.98
N ILE A 966 35.57 -51.89 -20.64
CA ILE A 966 36.79 -51.89 -19.82
C ILE A 966 37.99 -51.91 -20.77
N LEU A 967 38.91 -50.95 -20.62
CA LEU A 967 40.10 -50.82 -21.46
C LEU A 967 41.38 -51.09 -20.67
N ARG A 968 42.32 -51.81 -21.31
CA ARG A 968 43.68 -51.99 -20.80
C ARG A 968 44.58 -50.89 -21.36
N TYR A 969 45.07 -50.01 -20.49
CA TYR A 969 45.97 -48.93 -20.87
C TYR A 969 47.43 -49.34 -20.73
N THR A 970 48.27 -48.75 -21.56
CA THR A 970 49.74 -48.73 -21.42
C THR A 970 50.17 -47.69 -20.37
N HIS A 971 51.47 -47.51 -20.21
CA HIS A 971 52.07 -46.78 -19.09
C HIS A 971 51.82 -45.26 -19.08
N ASN A 972 51.22 -44.66 -20.13
CA ASN A 972 50.90 -43.22 -20.14
C ASN A 972 49.42 -42.93 -19.82
N GLY A 973 48.64 -43.94 -19.41
CA GLY A 973 47.27 -43.78 -18.93
C GLY A 973 46.30 -43.33 -20.04
N PHE A 974 45.41 -42.38 -19.72
CA PHE A 974 44.35 -41.93 -20.63
C PHE A 974 44.84 -41.25 -21.91
N LYS A 975 46.13 -40.88 -22.00
CA LYS A 975 46.75 -40.42 -23.25
C LYS A 975 46.77 -41.50 -24.32
N ASP A 976 46.91 -42.76 -23.91
CA ASP A 976 46.98 -43.93 -24.80
C ASP A 976 45.57 -44.47 -25.16
N LEU A 977 44.50 -43.76 -24.79
CA LEU A 977 43.10 -44.17 -24.98
C LEU A 977 42.74 -44.48 -26.45
N GLN A 978 43.34 -43.75 -27.40
CA GLN A 978 43.22 -43.99 -28.84
C GLN A 978 43.76 -45.39 -29.23
N GLU A 979 44.88 -45.82 -28.66
CA GLU A 979 45.47 -47.13 -28.91
C GLU A 979 44.71 -48.23 -28.15
N ALA A 980 44.31 -47.97 -26.90
CA ALA A 980 43.53 -48.90 -26.10
C ALA A 980 42.19 -49.27 -26.76
N LEU A 981 41.51 -48.31 -27.41
CA LEU A 981 40.30 -48.57 -28.19
C LEU A 981 40.56 -49.37 -29.48
N ILE A 982 41.65 -49.10 -30.21
CA ILE A 982 42.06 -49.91 -31.37
C ILE A 982 42.32 -51.36 -30.94
N ASN A 983 43.06 -51.55 -29.85
CA ASN A 983 43.36 -52.87 -29.29
C ASN A 983 42.07 -53.58 -28.79
N TYR A 984 41.07 -52.86 -28.30
CA TYR A 984 39.77 -53.42 -27.91
C TYR A 984 38.94 -53.93 -29.10
N ILE A 985 38.90 -53.20 -30.23
CA ILE A 985 38.15 -53.62 -31.42
C ILE A 985 38.85 -54.67 -32.28
N SER A 986 40.16 -54.87 -32.06
CA SER A 986 40.99 -55.83 -32.81
C SER A 986 40.42 -57.26 -32.79
N LEU A 987 40.72 -58.04 -33.84
CA LEU A 987 40.31 -59.44 -33.93
C LEU A 987 41.01 -60.26 -32.84
N GLN A 988 40.24 -60.73 -31.86
CA GLN A 988 40.72 -61.59 -30.78
C GLN A 988 40.37 -63.04 -31.07
N THR A 989 41.37 -63.93 -31.03
CA THR A 989 41.21 -65.38 -31.24
C THR A 989 41.59 -66.17 -29.99
N TYR A 990 40.71 -67.05 -29.53
CA TYR A 990 40.94 -67.88 -28.34
C TYR A 990 40.22 -69.24 -28.44
N ASN A 991 40.62 -70.22 -27.64
CA ASN A 991 40.01 -71.55 -27.64
C ASN A 991 38.58 -71.50 -27.08
N CYS A 992 37.66 -72.26 -27.67
CA CYS A 992 36.27 -72.27 -27.21
C CYS A 992 36.14 -73.02 -25.86
N ALA A 993 35.39 -72.43 -24.92
CA ALA A 993 35.12 -73.07 -23.62
C ALA A 993 34.09 -74.22 -23.68
N HIS A 994 33.52 -74.53 -24.85
CA HIS A 994 32.44 -75.52 -25.01
C HIS A 994 32.71 -76.58 -26.10
N CYS A 995 33.79 -76.46 -26.89
CA CYS A 995 34.20 -77.44 -27.89
C CYS A 995 35.68 -77.20 -28.28
N ASN A 996 36.27 -78.10 -29.09
CA ASN A 996 37.66 -77.96 -29.52
C ASN A 996 37.87 -76.92 -30.66
N GLY A 997 36.86 -76.11 -30.98
CA GLY A 997 36.95 -75.06 -31.99
C GLY A 997 37.63 -73.79 -31.48
N THR A 998 38.11 -72.96 -32.40
CA THR A 998 38.62 -71.62 -32.10
C THR A 998 37.45 -70.62 -32.16
N ILE A 999 37.38 -69.70 -31.22
CA ILE A 999 36.52 -68.52 -31.27
C ILE A 999 37.28 -67.37 -31.94
N SER A 1000 36.60 -66.69 -32.84
CA SER A 1000 36.93 -65.34 -33.31
C SER A 1000 35.95 -64.34 -32.69
N SER A 1001 36.49 -63.26 -32.12
CA SER A 1001 35.74 -62.13 -31.55
C SER A 1001 36.12 -60.85 -32.30
N THR A 1002 35.11 -60.10 -32.75
CA THR A 1002 35.28 -58.74 -33.30
C THR A 1002 34.29 -57.81 -32.62
N LYS A 1003 34.70 -56.59 -32.28
CA LYS A 1003 33.87 -55.64 -31.51
C LYS A 1003 33.65 -54.36 -32.31
N ILE A 1004 32.39 -53.93 -32.42
CA ILE A 1004 31.96 -52.73 -33.15
C ILE A 1004 31.51 -51.69 -32.12
N LEU A 1005 32.01 -50.46 -32.24
CA LEU A 1005 31.62 -49.33 -31.37
C LEU A 1005 30.33 -48.69 -31.91
N MET A 1006 29.45 -48.24 -30.99
CA MET A 1006 28.15 -47.65 -31.30
C MET A 1006 28.17 -46.11 -31.15
N ASP A 1007 27.02 -45.44 -31.33
CA ASP A 1007 26.85 -43.97 -31.34
C ASP A 1007 27.35 -43.23 -30.07
N HIS A 1008 27.50 -43.94 -28.95
CA HIS A 1008 28.18 -43.43 -27.76
C HIS A 1008 29.03 -44.52 -27.10
N ILE A 1009 29.98 -44.11 -26.25
CA ILE A 1009 30.88 -45.03 -25.55
C ILE A 1009 31.00 -44.60 -24.09
N PHE A 1010 30.68 -45.52 -23.17
CA PHE A 1010 30.94 -45.40 -21.75
C PHE A 1010 32.11 -46.33 -21.38
N ILE A 1011 33.14 -45.76 -20.75
CA ILE A 1011 34.37 -46.47 -20.40
C ILE A 1011 34.48 -46.59 -18.88
N GLU A 1012 34.72 -47.80 -18.40
CA GLU A 1012 34.96 -48.12 -16.99
C GLU A 1012 36.45 -47.98 -16.65
N THR A 1013 36.73 -47.52 -15.43
CA THR A 1013 38.09 -47.22 -14.95
C THR A 1013 38.56 -48.19 -13.85
N ASP A 1014 37.83 -49.29 -13.64
CA ASP A 1014 37.99 -50.32 -12.61
C ASP A 1014 39.35 -51.08 -12.65
N MET A 1015 40.23 -50.73 -13.60
CA MET A 1015 41.64 -51.16 -13.62
C MET A 1015 42.59 -50.27 -12.79
N TYR A 1016 42.12 -49.12 -12.30
CA TYR A 1016 42.88 -48.20 -11.45
C TYR A 1016 42.47 -48.33 -9.97
N GLN A 1017 43.39 -48.04 -9.06
CA GLN A 1017 43.12 -48.05 -7.62
C GLN A 1017 42.24 -46.86 -7.20
N GLU A 1018 41.44 -47.00 -6.14
CA GLU A 1018 40.43 -45.99 -5.75
C GLU A 1018 41.00 -44.59 -5.47
N ASP A 1019 42.25 -44.50 -4.99
CA ASP A 1019 42.95 -43.23 -4.73
C ASP A 1019 43.66 -42.61 -5.96
N SER A 1020 43.48 -43.17 -7.17
CA SER A 1020 44.19 -42.71 -8.37
C SER A 1020 43.69 -41.35 -8.86
N MET A 1021 44.59 -40.36 -8.95
CA MET A 1021 44.30 -39.01 -9.44
C MET A 1021 44.82 -38.78 -10.86
N PHE A 1022 44.00 -38.19 -11.73
CA PHE A 1022 44.31 -37.90 -13.14
C PHE A 1022 43.98 -36.44 -13.47
N ASN A 1023 44.78 -35.79 -14.33
CA ASN A 1023 44.51 -34.44 -14.80
C ASN A 1023 43.51 -34.47 -15.97
N LEU A 1024 42.54 -33.54 -15.97
CA LEU A 1024 41.54 -33.42 -17.04
C LEU A 1024 42.13 -33.14 -18.44
N SER A 1025 43.39 -32.73 -18.53
CA SER A 1025 44.13 -32.55 -19.79
C SER A 1025 44.68 -33.85 -20.39
N GLU A 1026 44.66 -34.97 -19.67
CA GLU A 1026 45.10 -36.28 -20.18
C GLU A 1026 44.08 -36.93 -21.13
N PHE A 1027 42.82 -36.48 -21.07
CA PHE A 1027 41.72 -37.01 -21.89
C PHE A 1027 41.69 -36.33 -23.28
N PRO A 1028 41.90 -37.08 -24.38
CA PRO A 1028 41.88 -36.52 -25.73
C PRO A 1028 40.52 -35.88 -26.05
N SER A 1029 40.51 -34.81 -26.85
CA SER A 1029 39.26 -34.14 -27.26
C SER A 1029 38.44 -34.96 -28.25
N GLU A 1030 39.12 -35.66 -29.16
CA GLU A 1030 38.53 -36.45 -30.23
C GLU A 1030 39.39 -37.72 -30.42
N ILE A 1031 38.75 -38.80 -30.87
CA ILE A 1031 39.35 -40.12 -31.09
C ILE A 1031 38.81 -40.67 -32.41
N LYS A 1032 39.69 -41.15 -33.29
CA LYS A 1032 39.30 -41.68 -34.61
C LYS A 1032 39.49 -43.19 -34.64
N ILE A 1033 38.40 -43.93 -34.75
CA ILE A 1033 38.39 -45.40 -34.81
C ILE A 1033 37.73 -45.83 -36.11
N ASN A 1034 38.52 -46.41 -37.01
CA ASN A 1034 38.14 -46.61 -38.41
C ASN A 1034 37.66 -45.28 -39.02
N ASP A 1035 36.53 -45.26 -39.74
CA ASP A 1035 35.96 -44.05 -40.33
C ASP A 1035 35.18 -43.16 -39.32
N ASN A 1036 35.02 -43.59 -38.07
CA ASN A 1036 34.22 -42.90 -37.05
C ASN A 1036 35.08 -41.95 -36.19
N ASN A 1037 34.56 -40.75 -35.90
CA ASN A 1037 35.16 -39.78 -34.98
C ASN A 1037 34.31 -39.63 -33.71
N PHE A 1038 34.91 -39.84 -32.54
CA PHE A 1038 34.26 -39.79 -31.24
C PHE A 1038 34.76 -38.58 -30.42
N THR A 1039 33.85 -37.70 -30.00
CA THR A 1039 34.17 -36.50 -29.22
C THR A 1039 34.01 -36.74 -27.72
N PHE A 1040 35.03 -36.41 -26.92
CA PHE A 1040 35.00 -36.56 -25.48
C PHE A 1040 34.06 -35.53 -24.82
N CYS A 1041 32.94 -36.00 -24.27
CA CYS A 1041 31.90 -35.15 -23.67
C CYS A 1041 32.12 -34.88 -22.16
N GLY A 1042 32.80 -35.77 -21.44
CA GLY A 1042 32.98 -35.66 -19.99
C GLY A 1042 33.24 -37.00 -19.30
N LEU A 1043 33.50 -36.95 -17.99
CA LEU A 1043 33.69 -38.09 -17.11
C LEU A 1043 32.88 -37.94 -15.81
N VAL A 1044 32.67 -39.05 -15.11
CA VAL A 1044 32.13 -39.05 -13.73
C VAL A 1044 33.28 -39.43 -12.78
N ALA A 1045 33.63 -38.52 -11.88
CA ALA A 1045 34.57 -38.76 -10.79
C ALA A 1045 33.81 -39.15 -9.52
N TYR A 1046 34.44 -39.98 -8.69
CA TYR A 1046 33.97 -40.29 -7.34
C TYR A 1046 34.88 -39.62 -6.32
N HIS A 1047 34.31 -38.88 -5.37
CA HIS A 1047 35.07 -38.36 -4.22
C HIS A 1047 34.16 -38.22 -3.00
N SER A 1048 34.67 -38.53 -1.81
CA SER A 1048 33.98 -38.25 -0.53
C SER A 1048 32.55 -38.84 -0.44
N ASP A 1049 32.39 -40.13 -0.78
CA ASP A 1049 31.09 -40.85 -0.81
C ASP A 1049 30.06 -40.23 -1.79
N HIS A 1050 30.56 -39.67 -2.91
CA HIS A 1050 29.74 -38.89 -3.83
C HIS A 1050 30.25 -38.89 -5.29
N TYR A 1051 29.33 -38.99 -6.26
CA TYR A 1051 29.64 -38.90 -7.69
C TYR A 1051 29.44 -37.48 -8.25
N VAL A 1052 30.40 -37.03 -9.06
CA VAL A 1052 30.46 -35.68 -9.66
C VAL A 1052 30.77 -35.79 -11.15
N SER A 1053 30.02 -35.10 -12.02
CA SER A 1053 30.37 -35.05 -13.45
C SER A 1053 31.24 -33.84 -13.79
N HIS A 1054 32.29 -34.10 -14.55
CA HIS A 1054 33.18 -33.10 -15.17
C HIS A 1054 32.93 -33.13 -16.67
N ILE A 1055 32.37 -32.04 -17.20
CA ILE A 1055 31.79 -31.99 -18.55
C ILE A 1055 32.60 -31.03 -19.42
N LYS A 1056 32.99 -31.47 -20.60
CA LYS A 1056 33.72 -30.69 -21.61
C LYS A 1056 32.72 -30.15 -22.63
N ARG A 1057 32.48 -28.84 -22.59
CA ARG A 1057 31.55 -28.16 -23.53
C ARG A 1057 32.19 -28.01 -24.91
N SER A 1058 31.38 -27.96 -25.97
CA SER A 1058 31.87 -27.74 -27.34
C SER A 1058 32.68 -26.45 -27.52
N THR A 1059 32.52 -25.47 -26.62
CA THR A 1059 33.34 -24.25 -26.55
C THR A 1059 34.70 -24.44 -25.84
N ASN A 1060 35.18 -25.68 -25.65
CA ASN A 1060 36.38 -26.04 -24.88
C ASN A 1060 36.42 -25.48 -23.44
N VAL A 1061 35.26 -25.33 -22.81
CA VAL A 1061 35.12 -24.91 -21.39
C VAL A 1061 34.71 -26.12 -20.55
N TRP A 1062 35.33 -26.29 -19.38
CA TRP A 1062 34.95 -27.33 -18.42
C TRP A 1062 33.89 -26.82 -17.45
N GLU A 1063 32.87 -27.66 -17.19
CA GLU A 1063 31.90 -27.47 -16.12
C GLU A 1063 31.92 -28.64 -15.15
N THR A 1064 31.96 -28.34 -13.84
CA THR A 1064 31.78 -29.33 -12.79
C THR A 1064 30.35 -29.22 -12.24
N HIS A 1065 29.59 -30.30 -12.39
CA HIS A 1065 28.20 -30.42 -11.93
C HIS A 1065 28.20 -31.29 -10.66
N LYS A 1066 28.03 -30.66 -9.50
CA LYS A 1066 27.82 -31.33 -8.20
C LYS A 1066 26.35 -31.16 -7.81
N ASP A 1067 25.56 -32.22 -7.84
CA ASP A 1067 24.10 -32.18 -7.64
C ASP A 1067 23.66 -31.77 -6.22
N LEU A 1068 24.59 -31.82 -5.25
CA LEU A 1068 24.47 -31.29 -3.89
C LEU A 1068 24.55 -29.75 -3.84
N GLN A 1069 25.08 -29.09 -4.88
CA GLN A 1069 25.25 -27.64 -4.95
C GLN A 1069 24.17 -26.99 -5.81
N LYS A 1070 23.68 -25.79 -5.42
CA LYS A 1070 22.59 -25.10 -6.14
C LYS A 1070 23.03 -24.35 -7.42
N LYS A 1071 24.29 -24.52 -7.85
CA LYS A 1071 24.90 -23.90 -9.05
C LYS A 1071 26.08 -24.76 -9.53
N ASN A 1072 26.23 -24.94 -10.84
CA ASN A 1072 27.42 -25.52 -11.46
C ASN A 1072 28.62 -24.59 -11.26
N GLN A 1073 29.82 -25.16 -11.17
CA GLN A 1073 31.08 -24.41 -11.22
C GLN A 1073 31.61 -24.45 -12.66
N LYS A 1074 31.77 -23.28 -13.30
CA LYS A 1074 32.49 -23.14 -14.57
C LYS A 1074 33.97 -22.94 -14.27
N ILE A 1075 34.85 -23.71 -14.92
CA ILE A 1075 36.29 -23.69 -14.70
C ILE A 1075 36.97 -23.28 -16.00
N SER A 1076 37.79 -22.23 -15.95
CA SER A 1076 38.75 -21.93 -17.02
C SER A 1076 40.05 -22.69 -16.75
N LEU A 1077 40.75 -23.12 -17.81
CA LEU A 1077 41.97 -23.94 -17.72
C LEU A 1077 43.12 -23.32 -16.89
N ARG A 1078 43.06 -22.03 -16.54
CA ARG A 1078 44.06 -21.33 -15.72
C ARG A 1078 44.04 -21.67 -14.21
N HIS A 1079 43.32 -22.69 -13.76
CA HIS A 1079 43.17 -23.04 -12.31
C HIS A 1079 43.35 -24.54 -11.99
N TYR A 1080 43.78 -25.36 -12.95
CA TYR A 1080 44.10 -26.79 -12.75
C TYR A 1080 45.35 -27.18 -13.54
N ALA A 1081 46.42 -26.41 -13.32
CA ALA A 1081 47.80 -26.80 -13.60
C ALA A 1081 48.44 -27.26 -12.29
#